data_AF-A0A7X3XWV5-F1
#
_entry.id   AF-A0A7X3XWV5-F1
#
_cell.length_a   1.000
_cell.length_b   1.000
_cell.length_c   1.000
_cell.angle_alpha   90.00
_cell.angle_beta   90.00
_cell.angle_gamma   90.00
#
_symmetry.space_group_name_H-M   'P 1'
#
loop_
_entity.id
_entity.type
_entity.pdbx_description
1 polymer ?
#
loop_
_entity_poly.entity_id
_entity_poly.type
_entity_poly.pdbx_seq_one_letter_code
_entity_poly.pdbx_strand_id
1 'polypeptide(L)'
;MSRRKPENPAFAAKGRVERGLEALRVTLGAYVERKMKKRYGGRWRQYASRAGGGRPDGDLDVYAQLKTVLDHWREIFSDDSRLRKARSYVSLAMDARNSAAHFAGRMSAREAIRYLDAMRELALAVGGGAQVKIIGSLYDEQLAEAGGERAAEPRLPGLDEPRVAGPLRPWREVCQPHPDVLSARFSDAEFAANLALVDQGVGSEEYVDPAAFFRITYATEGLTRVLTSTLERLAGKGGDPVIGLQTNFGGGKTHTMLALHHLARASEAGYRPEDLAGMARVFEAAGVGTLDRVRRAVFVGTHKGAAEAMHIEDGREIRTLWGYLAWRLGGWEALDRIADSEVARTNPGSERMIPILRGAAPCIILLDEVVAFARQLRGLEYDAFHAFIQSLTEAAAAVDGAVVVGSLPESGTEVGDEQGMHALRRLEKIFGRVQSAWMPASGIETFEIVRRRLFQPLDPAGEKVRDGTIRAFRKLYRDNPADFPAEVRERGYAEEMRRAYPLHPEILRRFSGDWSVLEKFQRTRGVLKIMADVVYSLWRGESPAPLITPAMLPFHDTKVRTALLEPLDRAFGPILQSEVDGEQAHTARIEARRPRFLKTRAATRSARSVFFATAPHAGVRRGGLTGSELRLACAQPGDQIAIFAEALEELARRSAHLYRDGDSYWYSPQPTLNKLAADRARDVSERAADARIIEVLRDEQRSRAGFPRVHAAPDNLTDIEDRRATALVILPPSAYHDAGAGAESPAVVAAHEALERRGSGQRSYRNALVFVAPDASNIDAARQNARRERAWQSILKDADLRDNLTRAQTGDAKGQAERSREALLRSIRQAWVHVLHPGPPDAGDDAPGTQRGFVIRSTRLINRGGAKGIPKVVWDKITGDGTVVAEMGPQNLARSLAPVWPADRSHVPIETIRDWFASYVYMPRLRDDATLDRALERLVKDLAEPYVFAAAFDEDTGTYDGAVEGIVRVTDGLGSGLLVRREAVPPTVREPKQGEYGSDEAHDRDETEPDETAEERTESPPTRFFANIPVEPDRAGLAVARIMDALLVELTRSPGSSVRVILDLEGHAGDNGYPNDVVEVVKANARDLKIDENTYGFEVGS
;
A
#
# COMPACT_ATOMS: atom_id res chain seq x y z
N MET A 1 28.07 -14.46 -60.52
CA MET A 1 26.76 -15.15 -60.40
C MET A 1 25.76 -14.19 -59.78
N SER A 2 24.48 -14.23 -60.16
CA SER A 2 23.48 -13.25 -59.72
C SER A 2 23.07 -13.45 -58.25
N ARG A 3 22.98 -12.37 -57.48
CA ARG A 3 22.36 -12.39 -56.14
C ARG A 3 20.84 -12.46 -56.31
N ARG A 4 20.22 -13.58 -55.91
CA ARG A 4 18.75 -13.63 -55.77
C ARG A 4 18.30 -12.60 -54.71
N LYS A 5 17.15 -11.96 -54.94
CA LYS A 5 16.46 -11.21 -53.88
C LYS A 5 16.06 -12.17 -52.74
N PRO A 6 15.95 -11.69 -51.49
CA PRO A 6 15.26 -12.46 -50.45
C PRO A 6 13.80 -12.68 -50.90
N GLU A 7 13.38 -13.94 -50.90
CA GLU A 7 11.98 -14.31 -51.13
C GLU A 7 11.17 -14.02 -49.86
N ASN A 8 9.92 -13.57 -50.02
CA ASN A 8 9.04 -13.24 -48.89
C ASN A 8 8.67 -14.56 -48.17
N PRO A 9 8.94 -14.74 -46.87
CA PRO A 9 8.87 -16.04 -46.19
C PRO A 9 7.49 -16.70 -46.27
N ALA A 10 6.41 -15.91 -46.33
CA ALA A 10 5.06 -16.42 -46.53
C ALA A 10 4.83 -17.11 -47.90
N PHE A 11 5.61 -16.76 -48.92
CA PHE A 11 5.63 -17.48 -50.20
C PHE A 11 6.49 -18.74 -50.13
N ALA A 12 7.60 -18.73 -49.37
CA ALA A 12 8.40 -19.92 -49.10
C ALA A 12 7.55 -20.98 -48.36
N ALA A 13 6.82 -20.59 -47.33
CA ALA A 13 5.93 -21.46 -46.56
C ALA A 13 4.84 -22.11 -47.43
N LYS A 14 4.15 -21.33 -48.27
CA LYS A 14 3.22 -21.85 -49.27
C LYS A 14 3.91 -22.84 -50.22
N GLY A 15 5.09 -22.50 -50.73
CA GLY A 15 5.88 -23.38 -51.59
C GLY A 15 6.32 -24.69 -50.93
N ARG A 16 6.55 -24.73 -49.60
CA ARG A 16 6.80 -25.99 -48.88
C ARG A 16 5.54 -26.86 -48.82
N VAL A 17 4.39 -26.26 -48.51
CA VAL A 17 3.09 -26.95 -48.47
C VAL A 17 2.70 -27.49 -49.85
N GLU A 18 2.96 -26.74 -50.93
CA GLU A 18 2.75 -27.21 -52.32
C GLU A 18 3.69 -28.38 -52.69
N ARG A 19 4.99 -28.32 -52.32
CA ARG A 19 5.91 -29.46 -52.45
C ARG A 19 5.45 -30.68 -51.63
N GLY A 20 4.86 -30.47 -50.45
CA GLY A 20 4.33 -31.52 -49.58
C GLY A 20 3.09 -32.19 -50.16
N LEU A 21 2.16 -31.40 -50.72
CA LEU A 21 0.97 -31.89 -51.44
C LEU A 21 1.36 -32.73 -52.67
N GLU A 22 2.38 -32.32 -53.42
CA GLU A 22 2.88 -33.09 -54.56
C GLU A 22 3.52 -34.41 -54.11
N ALA A 23 4.33 -34.40 -53.05
CA ALA A 23 4.88 -35.64 -52.49
C ALA A 23 3.77 -36.59 -51.97
N LEU A 24 2.72 -36.06 -51.34
CA LEU A 24 1.55 -36.83 -50.91
C LEU A 24 0.76 -37.40 -52.11
N ARG A 25 0.62 -36.65 -53.21
CA ARG A 25 -0.09 -37.06 -54.44
C ARG A 25 0.41 -38.38 -55.01
N VAL A 26 1.71 -38.66 -54.89
CA VAL A 26 2.33 -39.89 -55.41
C VAL A 26 1.92 -41.11 -54.58
N THR A 27 1.95 -41.00 -53.25
CA THR A 27 1.74 -42.15 -52.34
C THR A 27 0.27 -42.39 -52.02
N LEU A 28 -0.50 -41.31 -51.85
CA LEU A 28 -1.95 -41.39 -51.71
C LEU A 28 -2.58 -41.89 -53.01
N GLY A 29 -2.11 -41.45 -54.19
CA GLY A 29 -2.58 -41.90 -55.48
C GLY A 29 -2.46 -43.41 -55.69
N ALA A 30 -1.27 -43.98 -55.45
CA ALA A 30 -1.03 -45.42 -55.54
C ALA A 30 -1.86 -46.23 -54.52
N TYR A 31 -2.13 -45.66 -53.34
CA TYR A 31 -2.97 -46.29 -52.32
C TYR A 31 -4.46 -46.26 -52.70
N VAL A 32 -4.97 -45.11 -53.18
CA VAL A 32 -6.35 -44.92 -53.64
C VAL A 32 -6.62 -45.83 -54.85
N GLU A 33 -5.75 -45.83 -55.85
CA GLU A 33 -5.88 -46.72 -57.02
C GLU A 33 -6.00 -48.19 -56.61
N ARG A 34 -5.13 -48.65 -55.71
CA ARG A 34 -5.14 -50.04 -55.21
C ARG A 34 -6.44 -50.40 -54.48
N LYS A 35 -6.99 -49.51 -53.66
CA LYS A 35 -8.25 -49.73 -52.92
C LYS A 35 -9.47 -49.65 -53.84
N MET A 36 -9.53 -48.64 -54.70
CA MET A 36 -10.62 -48.44 -55.66
C MET A 36 -10.67 -49.54 -56.72
N LYS A 37 -9.52 -49.99 -57.26
CA LYS A 37 -9.45 -51.17 -58.16
C LYS A 37 -9.96 -52.44 -57.49
N LYS A 38 -9.68 -52.65 -56.19
CA LYS A 38 -10.20 -53.82 -55.45
C LYS A 38 -11.74 -53.82 -55.36
N ARG A 39 -12.39 -52.65 -55.37
CA ARG A 39 -13.87 -52.53 -55.29
C ARG A 39 -14.57 -52.47 -56.64
N TYR A 40 -14.01 -51.75 -57.61
CA TYR A 40 -14.66 -51.40 -58.90
C TYR A 40 -13.92 -51.90 -60.16
N GLY A 41 -12.82 -52.63 -60.00
CA GLY A 41 -12.08 -53.22 -61.12
C GLY A 41 -11.49 -52.18 -62.09
N GLY A 42 -11.51 -52.48 -63.39
CA GLY A 42 -10.91 -51.63 -64.42
C GLY A 42 -11.53 -50.22 -64.55
N ARG A 43 -12.82 -50.06 -64.22
CA ARG A 43 -13.57 -48.79 -64.34
C ARG A 43 -13.46 -47.87 -63.13
N TRP A 44 -12.63 -48.20 -62.14
CA TRP A 44 -12.53 -47.48 -60.86
C TRP A 44 -12.38 -45.95 -60.95
N ARG A 45 -11.74 -45.43 -62.01
CA ARG A 45 -11.57 -43.97 -62.24
C ARG A 45 -12.88 -43.22 -62.42
N GLN A 46 -13.92 -43.91 -62.89
CA GLN A 46 -15.27 -43.36 -63.10
C GLN A 46 -16.05 -43.20 -61.78
N TYR A 47 -15.58 -43.86 -60.72
CA TYR A 47 -16.12 -43.80 -59.36
C TYR A 47 -15.23 -42.97 -58.41
N ALA A 48 -14.25 -42.23 -58.93
CA ALA A 48 -13.39 -41.36 -58.13
C ALA A 48 -13.93 -39.92 -58.13
N SER A 49 -14.02 -39.30 -56.94
CA SER A 49 -14.50 -37.93 -56.78
C SER A 49 -13.55 -36.91 -57.44
N ARG A 50 -14.11 -35.96 -58.18
CA ARG A 50 -13.35 -34.92 -58.91
C ARG A 50 -13.98 -33.54 -58.72
N ALA A 51 -13.22 -32.49 -58.99
CA ALA A 51 -13.77 -31.15 -59.21
C ALA A 51 -14.55 -31.09 -60.54
N GLY A 52 -15.51 -30.17 -60.64
CA GLY A 52 -16.32 -29.98 -61.84
C GLY A 52 -15.49 -29.71 -63.10
N GLY A 53 -15.83 -30.36 -64.21
CA GLY A 53 -15.11 -30.25 -65.48
C GLY A 53 -13.96 -31.25 -65.70
N GLY A 54 -13.59 -32.06 -64.70
CA GLY A 54 -12.57 -33.10 -64.85
C GLY A 54 -13.01 -34.26 -65.76
N ARG A 55 -12.13 -34.71 -66.68
CA ARG A 55 -12.38 -35.91 -67.52
C ARG A 55 -12.50 -37.19 -66.66
N PRO A 56 -13.53 -38.04 -66.85
CA PRO A 56 -13.77 -39.22 -66.00
C PRO A 56 -12.60 -40.19 -65.86
N ASP A 57 -11.89 -40.48 -66.96
CA ASP A 57 -10.79 -41.46 -66.98
C ASP A 57 -9.39 -40.85 -66.80
N GLY A 58 -9.29 -39.51 -66.63
CA GLY A 58 -8.03 -38.82 -66.41
C GLY A 58 -7.36 -39.18 -65.07
N ASP A 59 -6.11 -38.78 -64.87
CA ASP A 59 -5.44 -38.99 -63.58
C ASP A 59 -6.09 -38.16 -62.46
N LEU A 60 -5.76 -38.49 -61.20
CA LEU A 60 -6.32 -37.84 -60.01
C LEU A 60 -5.27 -36.89 -59.40
N ASP A 61 -5.60 -35.60 -59.33
CA ASP A 61 -4.82 -34.63 -58.55
C ASP A 61 -4.98 -34.90 -57.04
N VAL A 62 -4.16 -34.24 -56.20
CA VAL A 62 -4.17 -34.47 -54.75
C VAL A 62 -5.56 -34.20 -54.13
N TYR A 63 -6.32 -33.24 -54.67
CA TYR A 63 -7.70 -32.99 -54.26
C TYR A 63 -8.63 -34.15 -54.62
N ALA A 64 -8.61 -34.63 -55.86
CA ALA A 64 -9.44 -35.75 -56.30
C ALA A 64 -9.13 -37.03 -55.49
N GLN A 65 -7.86 -37.26 -55.17
CA GLN A 65 -7.44 -38.37 -54.29
C GLN A 65 -7.99 -38.21 -52.86
N LEU A 66 -7.77 -37.06 -52.20
CA LEU A 66 -8.25 -36.78 -50.84
C LEU A 66 -9.78 -36.83 -50.77
N LYS A 67 -10.47 -36.23 -51.74
CA LYS A 67 -11.93 -36.21 -51.84
C LYS A 67 -12.51 -37.61 -52.05
N THR A 68 -11.89 -38.44 -52.88
CA THR A 68 -12.27 -39.87 -53.05
C THR A 68 -12.16 -40.64 -51.73
N VAL A 69 -11.12 -40.38 -50.91
CA VAL A 69 -10.96 -41.01 -49.59
C VAL A 69 -12.03 -40.55 -48.59
N LEU A 70 -12.42 -39.28 -48.63
CA LEU A 70 -13.47 -38.72 -47.76
C LEU A 70 -14.87 -39.24 -48.13
N ASP A 71 -15.20 -39.26 -49.42
CA ASP A 71 -16.55 -39.60 -49.91
C ASP A 71 -16.83 -41.11 -49.77
N HIS A 72 -15.90 -41.97 -50.23
CA HIS A 72 -16.03 -43.43 -50.11
C HIS A 72 -15.49 -43.97 -48.78
N TRP A 73 -15.40 -43.12 -47.74
CA TRP A 73 -14.78 -43.49 -46.46
C TRP A 73 -15.38 -44.75 -45.85
N ARG A 74 -16.71 -44.83 -45.77
CA ARG A 74 -17.46 -45.96 -45.18
C ARG A 74 -17.47 -47.22 -46.05
N GLU A 75 -17.13 -47.12 -47.34
CA GLU A 75 -17.30 -48.21 -48.31
C GLU A 75 -15.98 -48.91 -48.68
N ILE A 76 -14.84 -48.21 -48.57
CA ILE A 76 -13.57 -48.61 -49.17
C ILE A 76 -12.36 -48.37 -48.23
N PHE A 77 -12.43 -47.36 -47.36
CA PHE A 77 -11.27 -46.87 -46.60
C PHE A 77 -11.35 -47.12 -45.09
N SER A 78 -12.55 -47.34 -44.54
CA SER A 78 -12.84 -47.65 -43.13
C SER A 78 -12.03 -48.80 -42.55
N ASP A 79 -11.80 -49.84 -43.35
CA ASP A 79 -11.30 -51.14 -42.89
C ASP A 79 -9.81 -51.10 -42.54
N ASP A 80 -9.09 -50.09 -43.05
CA ASP A 80 -7.67 -49.93 -42.85
C ASP A 80 -7.38 -49.26 -41.49
N SER A 81 -6.94 -50.05 -40.52
CA SER A 81 -6.71 -49.57 -39.14
C SER A 81 -5.64 -48.48 -39.02
N ARG A 82 -4.73 -48.36 -40.00
CA ARG A 82 -3.73 -47.28 -40.03
C ARG A 82 -4.33 -45.99 -40.58
N LEU A 83 -4.99 -46.06 -41.73
CA LEU A 83 -5.68 -44.90 -42.30
C LEU A 83 -6.81 -44.39 -41.39
N ARG A 84 -7.51 -45.30 -40.68
CA ARG A 84 -8.56 -44.95 -39.71
C ARG A 84 -8.05 -44.03 -38.60
N LYS A 85 -6.84 -44.27 -38.08
CA LYS A 85 -6.19 -43.38 -37.10
C LYS A 85 -5.77 -42.05 -37.72
N ALA A 86 -5.44 -42.04 -39.01
CA ALA A 86 -5.06 -40.84 -39.77
C ALA A 86 -6.23 -40.10 -40.43
N ARG A 87 -7.50 -40.42 -40.12
CA ARG A 87 -8.69 -39.85 -40.79
C ARG A 87 -8.74 -38.32 -40.72
N SER A 88 -8.43 -37.74 -39.56
CA SER A 88 -8.38 -36.29 -39.34
C SER A 88 -7.37 -35.60 -40.26
N TYR A 89 -6.23 -36.25 -40.53
CA TYR A 89 -5.21 -35.74 -41.44
C TYR A 89 -5.66 -35.73 -42.92
N VAL A 90 -6.64 -36.54 -43.33
CA VAL A 90 -7.23 -36.46 -44.68
C VAL A 90 -7.98 -35.14 -44.86
N SER A 91 -8.81 -34.74 -43.89
CA SER A 91 -9.47 -33.43 -43.91
C SER A 91 -8.45 -32.29 -43.83
N LEU A 92 -7.45 -32.40 -42.95
CA LEU A 92 -6.46 -31.34 -42.75
C LEU A 92 -5.51 -31.16 -43.94
N ALA A 93 -5.22 -32.23 -44.70
CA ALA A 93 -4.51 -32.15 -45.99
C ALA A 93 -5.40 -31.60 -47.11
N MET A 94 -6.72 -31.81 -47.04
CA MET A 94 -7.69 -31.20 -47.96
C MET A 94 -7.80 -29.69 -47.73
N ASP A 95 -7.83 -29.27 -46.46
CA ASP A 95 -7.72 -27.86 -46.06
C ASP A 95 -6.41 -27.25 -46.54
N ALA A 96 -5.28 -27.96 -46.38
CA ALA A 96 -3.98 -27.52 -46.91
C ALA A 96 -3.99 -27.30 -48.43
N ARG A 97 -4.62 -28.20 -49.19
CA ARG A 97 -4.80 -28.04 -50.65
C ARG A 97 -5.62 -26.78 -50.95
N ASN A 98 -6.75 -26.60 -50.27
CA ASN A 98 -7.63 -25.46 -50.51
C ASN A 98 -6.94 -24.13 -50.15
N SER A 99 -6.19 -24.09 -49.04
CA SER A 99 -5.36 -22.96 -48.61
C SER A 99 -4.11 -22.71 -49.47
N ALA A 100 -3.66 -23.69 -50.25
CA ALA A 100 -2.67 -23.45 -51.31
C ALA A 100 -3.35 -22.88 -52.58
N ALA A 101 -4.47 -23.48 -53.00
CA ALA A 101 -5.10 -23.21 -54.29
C ALA A 101 -5.87 -21.87 -54.38
N HIS A 102 -6.56 -21.45 -53.32
CA HIS A 102 -7.49 -20.32 -53.36
C HIS A 102 -6.97 -19.03 -52.68
N PHE A 103 -5.73 -19.02 -52.21
CA PHE A 103 -5.25 -18.03 -51.25
C PHE A 103 -4.40 -16.92 -51.88
N ALA A 104 -4.88 -15.68 -51.74
CA ALA A 104 -4.22 -14.45 -52.20
C ALA A 104 -3.42 -13.71 -51.10
N GLY A 105 -3.25 -14.32 -49.92
CA GLY A 105 -2.60 -13.74 -48.75
C GLY A 105 -1.33 -14.49 -48.28
N ARG A 106 -0.90 -14.21 -47.04
CA ARG A 106 0.22 -14.89 -46.38
C ARG A 106 -0.24 -16.15 -45.64
N MET A 107 0.28 -17.32 -46.00
CA MET A 107 0.17 -18.53 -45.17
C MET A 107 1.12 -18.42 -43.97
N SER A 108 0.68 -18.70 -42.75
CA SER A 108 1.55 -18.62 -41.58
C SER A 108 2.44 -19.86 -41.42
N ALA A 109 3.60 -19.69 -40.77
CA ALA A 109 4.50 -20.81 -40.48
C ALA A 109 3.84 -21.90 -39.61
N ARG A 110 2.95 -21.53 -38.67
CA ARG A 110 2.21 -22.49 -37.83
C ARG A 110 1.21 -23.32 -38.65
N GLU A 111 0.54 -22.72 -39.63
CA GLU A 111 -0.31 -23.45 -40.57
C GLU A 111 0.51 -24.37 -41.47
N ALA A 112 1.62 -23.88 -42.03
CA ALA A 112 2.51 -24.68 -42.86
C ALA A 112 3.08 -25.90 -42.13
N ILE A 113 3.53 -25.74 -40.87
CA ILE A 113 3.96 -26.85 -40.00
C ILE A 113 2.81 -27.86 -39.80
N ARG A 114 1.62 -27.39 -39.42
CA ARG A 114 0.44 -28.26 -39.20
C ARG A 114 0.01 -29.01 -40.47
N TYR A 115 0.08 -28.37 -41.62
CA TYR A 115 -0.25 -28.97 -42.91
C TYR A 115 0.80 -30.01 -43.35
N LEU A 116 2.09 -29.72 -43.20
CA LEU A 116 3.17 -30.65 -43.52
C LEU A 116 3.18 -31.87 -42.59
N ASP A 117 2.90 -31.68 -41.30
CA ASP A 117 2.75 -32.76 -40.33
C ASP A 117 1.61 -33.71 -40.73
N ALA A 118 0.43 -33.17 -41.06
CA ALA A 118 -0.71 -33.95 -41.53
C ALA A 118 -0.41 -34.73 -42.82
N MET A 119 0.35 -34.14 -43.76
CA MET A 119 0.81 -34.83 -44.96
C MET A 119 1.81 -35.95 -44.65
N ARG A 120 2.71 -35.75 -43.67
CA ARG A 120 3.69 -36.75 -43.24
C ARG A 120 2.99 -37.95 -42.62
N GLU A 121 2.06 -37.73 -41.70
CA GLU A 121 1.32 -38.79 -41.01
C GLU A 121 0.35 -39.53 -41.95
N LEU A 122 -0.28 -38.83 -42.90
CA LEU A 122 -1.09 -39.47 -43.93
C LEU A 122 -0.21 -40.31 -44.89
N ALA A 123 0.96 -39.81 -45.29
CA ALA A 123 1.92 -40.56 -46.11
C ALA A 123 2.47 -41.78 -45.36
N LEU A 124 2.72 -41.69 -44.05
CA LEU A 124 3.07 -42.81 -43.17
C LEU A 124 1.96 -43.86 -43.14
N ALA A 125 0.71 -43.45 -42.93
CA ALA A 125 -0.44 -44.35 -42.84
C ALA A 125 -0.66 -45.17 -44.13
N VAL A 126 -0.41 -44.59 -45.32
CA VAL A 126 -0.53 -45.30 -46.61
C VAL A 126 0.72 -46.06 -47.05
N GLY A 127 1.83 -46.00 -46.30
CA GLY A 127 3.08 -46.72 -46.57
C GLY A 127 4.07 -46.00 -47.50
N GLY A 128 4.00 -44.67 -47.60
CA GLY A 128 4.73 -43.82 -48.55
C GLY A 128 6.21 -43.56 -48.24
N GLY A 129 7.01 -44.60 -47.99
CA GLY A 129 8.32 -44.49 -47.30
C GLY A 129 9.34 -43.50 -47.87
N ALA A 130 9.39 -43.24 -49.19
CA ALA A 130 10.30 -42.23 -49.75
C ALA A 130 9.75 -40.81 -49.59
N GLN A 131 8.45 -40.62 -49.83
CA GLN A 131 7.77 -39.33 -49.76
C GLN A 131 7.56 -38.86 -48.32
N VAL A 132 7.46 -39.77 -47.35
CA VAL A 132 7.54 -39.45 -45.92
C VAL A 132 8.85 -38.72 -45.57
N LYS A 133 9.99 -39.12 -46.16
CA LYS A 133 11.26 -38.41 -45.97
C LYS A 133 11.29 -37.05 -46.64
N ILE A 134 10.67 -36.92 -47.82
CA ILE A 134 10.54 -35.63 -48.52
C ILE A 134 9.69 -34.67 -47.68
N ILE A 135 8.51 -35.09 -47.24
CA ILE A 135 7.61 -34.26 -46.42
C ILE A 135 8.23 -33.99 -45.04
N GLY A 136 8.99 -34.93 -44.47
CA GLY A 136 9.82 -34.72 -43.29
C GLY A 136 10.83 -33.59 -43.48
N SER A 137 11.65 -33.62 -44.55
CA SER A 137 12.59 -32.53 -44.87
C SER A 137 11.88 -31.18 -45.03
N LEU A 138 10.69 -31.14 -45.66
CA LEU A 138 9.90 -29.93 -45.81
C LEU A 138 9.38 -29.41 -44.46
N TYR A 139 8.97 -30.30 -43.56
CA TYR A 139 8.55 -30.00 -42.20
C TYR A 139 9.72 -29.47 -41.36
N ASP A 140 10.88 -30.12 -41.43
CA ASP A 140 12.09 -29.73 -40.69
C ASP A 140 12.65 -28.39 -41.21
N GLU A 141 12.66 -28.16 -42.53
CA GLU A 141 12.94 -26.86 -43.15
C GLU A 141 11.99 -25.77 -42.60
N GLN A 142 10.69 -26.06 -42.53
CA GLN A 142 9.69 -25.10 -42.09
C GLN A 142 9.78 -24.82 -40.58
N LEU A 143 10.12 -25.83 -39.79
CA LEU A 143 10.29 -25.73 -38.34
C LEU A 143 11.56 -24.95 -37.99
N ALA A 144 12.65 -25.17 -38.72
CA ALA A 144 13.89 -24.40 -38.57
C ALA A 144 13.70 -22.92 -38.96
N GLU A 145 13.01 -22.65 -40.08
CA GLU A 145 12.69 -21.28 -40.51
C GLU A 145 11.73 -20.59 -39.53
N ALA A 146 10.73 -21.29 -39.00
CA ALA A 146 9.84 -20.78 -37.94
C ALA A 146 10.57 -20.52 -36.61
N GLY A 147 11.65 -21.26 -36.33
CA GLY A 147 12.52 -21.02 -35.18
C GLY A 147 13.38 -19.76 -35.33
N GLY A 148 13.76 -19.41 -36.56
CA GLY A 148 14.42 -18.14 -36.89
C GLY A 148 13.43 -16.96 -36.93
N GLU A 149 12.31 -17.13 -37.64
CA GLU A 149 11.23 -16.15 -37.75
C GLU A 149 10.23 -16.26 -36.58
N ARG A 150 10.72 -16.01 -35.36
CA ARG A 150 9.94 -15.24 -34.41
C ARG A 150 9.71 -13.84 -35.01
N ALA A 151 8.67 -13.73 -35.84
CA ALA A 151 8.09 -12.43 -36.20
C ALA A 151 7.70 -11.75 -34.89
N ALA A 152 8.52 -10.80 -34.44
CA ALA A 152 8.38 -10.20 -33.14
C ALA A 152 7.17 -9.25 -33.12
N GLU A 153 6.01 -9.81 -32.78
CA GLU A 153 5.08 -9.06 -31.94
C GLU A 153 5.90 -8.42 -30.81
N PRO A 154 5.71 -7.13 -30.49
CA PRO A 154 6.54 -6.45 -29.53
C PRO A 154 6.55 -7.24 -28.22
N ARG A 155 7.75 -7.55 -27.73
CA ARG A 155 7.94 -8.07 -26.37
C ARG A 155 7.14 -7.19 -25.44
N LEU A 156 6.34 -7.80 -24.56
CA LEU A 156 5.86 -7.07 -23.39
C LEU A 156 7.09 -6.45 -22.70
N PRO A 157 7.04 -5.19 -22.24
CA PRO A 157 8.05 -4.63 -21.36
C PRO A 157 8.36 -5.67 -20.28
N GLY A 158 9.64 -5.94 -20.07
CA GLY A 158 10.09 -7.19 -19.48
C GLY A 158 9.39 -7.52 -18.17
N LEU A 159 9.05 -8.79 -17.99
CA LEU A 159 8.92 -9.33 -16.64
C LEU A 159 10.31 -9.23 -16.03
N ASP A 160 10.58 -8.13 -15.32
CA ASP A 160 11.84 -7.82 -14.63
C ASP A 160 12.07 -8.74 -13.41
N GLU A 161 11.69 -10.01 -13.54
CA GLU A 161 11.79 -11.02 -12.51
C GLU A 161 13.26 -11.37 -12.26
N PRO A 162 13.74 -11.23 -11.01
CA PRO A 162 15.08 -11.66 -10.65
C PRO A 162 15.30 -13.13 -10.99
N ARG A 163 16.33 -13.44 -11.78
CA ARG A 163 16.71 -14.82 -12.05
C ARG A 163 17.19 -15.47 -10.75
N VAL A 164 16.48 -16.53 -10.32
CA VAL A 164 16.76 -17.25 -9.07
C VAL A 164 18.19 -17.79 -9.06
N ALA A 165 18.90 -17.58 -7.95
CA ALA A 165 20.32 -17.92 -7.82
C ALA A 165 20.51 -19.42 -7.50
N GLY A 166 20.75 -20.24 -8.52
CA GLY A 166 21.10 -21.65 -8.33
C GLY A 166 20.79 -22.52 -9.56
N PRO A 167 20.89 -23.85 -9.43
CA PRO A 167 20.66 -24.81 -10.52
C PRO A 167 19.18 -25.16 -10.74
N LEU A 168 18.24 -24.34 -10.26
CA LEU A 168 16.81 -24.58 -10.47
C LEU A 168 16.41 -24.16 -11.89
N ARG A 169 15.75 -25.07 -12.62
CA ARG A 169 15.23 -24.78 -13.96
C ARG A 169 13.93 -23.96 -13.87
N PRO A 170 13.71 -22.98 -14.77
CA PRO A 170 12.43 -22.29 -14.89
C PRO A 170 11.27 -23.26 -15.13
N TRP A 171 10.11 -22.99 -14.55
CA TRP A 171 8.91 -23.83 -14.70
C TRP A 171 8.52 -24.03 -16.16
N ARG A 172 8.76 -23.01 -17.00
CA ARG A 172 8.48 -23.00 -18.44
C ARG A 172 9.22 -24.09 -19.22
N GLU A 173 10.38 -24.54 -18.75
CA GLU A 173 11.15 -25.61 -19.38
C GLU A 173 10.76 -27.03 -18.90
N VAL A 174 9.77 -27.12 -18.01
CA VAL A 174 9.43 -28.32 -17.23
C VAL A 174 7.94 -28.66 -17.38
N CYS A 175 7.07 -27.65 -17.35
CA CYS A 175 5.62 -27.79 -17.38
C CYS A 175 5.06 -26.89 -18.48
N GLN A 176 4.67 -27.49 -19.61
CA GLN A 176 4.08 -26.76 -20.73
C GLN A 176 2.60 -26.44 -20.45
N PRO A 177 2.14 -25.21 -20.65
CA PRO A 177 0.71 -24.90 -20.67
C PRO A 177 -0.02 -25.63 -21.80
N HIS A 178 -1.34 -25.78 -21.70
CA HIS A 178 -2.13 -26.33 -22.80
C HIS A 178 -2.22 -25.35 -24.01
N PRO A 179 -2.51 -25.84 -25.23
CA PRO A 179 -2.46 -25.02 -26.45
C PRO A 179 -3.50 -23.89 -26.52
N ASP A 180 -4.59 -24.02 -25.77
CA ASP A 180 -5.61 -23.00 -25.49
C ASP A 180 -5.01 -21.84 -24.69
N VAL A 181 -4.32 -22.12 -23.58
CA VAL A 181 -3.55 -21.14 -22.77
C VAL A 181 -2.59 -20.36 -23.66
N LEU A 182 -1.79 -21.08 -24.46
CA LEU A 182 -0.79 -20.47 -25.34
C LEU A 182 -1.38 -19.67 -26.51
N SER A 183 -2.69 -19.80 -26.77
CA SER A 183 -3.38 -19.03 -27.81
C SER A 183 -3.95 -17.69 -27.32
N ALA A 184 -4.06 -17.50 -25.99
CA ALA A 184 -4.80 -16.39 -25.35
C ALA A 184 -6.26 -16.21 -25.82
N ARG A 185 -6.84 -17.22 -26.47
CA ARG A 185 -8.24 -17.24 -26.95
C ARG A 185 -9.25 -17.71 -25.90
N PHE A 186 -8.80 -18.14 -24.72
CA PHE A 186 -9.64 -18.55 -23.61
C PHE A 186 -10.84 -17.62 -23.44
N SER A 187 -11.99 -18.16 -23.80
CA SER A 187 -13.26 -17.47 -23.77
C SER A 187 -14.06 -17.95 -22.57
N ASP A 188 -14.88 -17.06 -22.04
CA ASP A 188 -15.92 -17.41 -21.06
C ASP A 188 -16.93 -18.44 -21.61
N ALA A 189 -16.93 -18.74 -22.92
CA ALA A 189 -17.71 -19.80 -23.54
C ALA A 189 -17.02 -21.19 -23.48
N GLU A 190 -15.70 -21.29 -23.52
CA GLU A 190 -14.99 -22.59 -23.48
C GLU A 190 -15.07 -23.26 -22.09
N PHE A 191 -15.19 -22.47 -21.02
CA PHE A 191 -15.53 -22.99 -19.69
C PHE A 191 -17.03 -23.25 -19.48
N ALA A 192 -17.89 -22.76 -20.38
CA ALA A 192 -19.33 -23.05 -20.37
C ALA A 192 -19.61 -24.41 -21.01
N ALA A 193 -19.22 -25.46 -20.30
CA ALA A 193 -19.53 -26.86 -20.59
C ALA A 193 -21.02 -27.05 -20.96
N ASN A 194 -21.33 -27.21 -22.25
CA ASN A 194 -22.71 -27.32 -22.74
C ASN A 194 -23.06 -28.77 -23.07
N LEU A 195 -23.79 -29.42 -22.16
CA LEU A 195 -24.18 -30.82 -22.26
C LEU A 195 -24.98 -31.14 -23.54
N ALA A 196 -25.82 -30.22 -24.02
CA ALA A 196 -26.61 -30.44 -25.22
C ALA A 196 -25.76 -30.38 -26.50
N LEU A 197 -24.72 -29.53 -26.56
CA LEU A 197 -23.78 -29.52 -27.69
C LEU A 197 -22.91 -30.79 -27.70
N VAL A 198 -22.41 -31.22 -26.54
CA VAL A 198 -21.63 -32.46 -26.43
C VAL A 198 -22.46 -33.70 -26.78
N ASP A 199 -23.74 -33.72 -26.42
CA ASP A 199 -24.67 -34.80 -26.81
C ASP A 199 -24.92 -34.84 -28.33
N GLN A 200 -24.92 -33.68 -28.99
CA GLN A 200 -24.92 -33.55 -30.46
C GLN A 200 -23.56 -33.87 -31.10
N GLY A 201 -22.50 -34.08 -30.32
CA GLY A 201 -21.13 -34.27 -30.81
C GLY A 201 -20.44 -32.99 -31.30
N VAL A 202 -20.93 -31.82 -30.88
CA VAL A 202 -20.43 -30.49 -31.25
C VAL A 202 -19.65 -29.88 -30.10
N GLY A 203 -18.42 -29.45 -30.35
CA GLY A 203 -17.52 -28.87 -29.34
C GLY A 203 -16.05 -29.04 -29.70
N SER A 204 -15.15 -28.71 -28.77
CA SER A 204 -13.72 -29.05 -28.91
C SER A 204 -13.46 -30.52 -28.53
N GLU A 205 -12.30 -31.06 -28.88
CA GLU A 205 -11.94 -32.46 -28.61
C GLU A 205 -11.99 -32.77 -27.11
N GLU A 206 -11.53 -31.83 -26.29
CA GLU A 206 -11.52 -31.83 -24.82
C GLU A 206 -12.90 -32.03 -24.16
N TYR A 207 -13.98 -31.73 -24.89
CA TYR A 207 -15.36 -31.83 -24.41
C TYR A 207 -16.22 -32.82 -25.19
N VAL A 208 -15.78 -33.29 -26.37
CA VAL A 208 -16.55 -34.24 -27.20
C VAL A 208 -16.01 -35.66 -27.10
N ASP A 209 -14.71 -35.85 -26.84
CA ASP A 209 -14.10 -37.16 -26.69
C ASP A 209 -13.97 -37.60 -25.21
N PRO A 210 -14.45 -38.80 -24.83
CA PRO A 210 -14.32 -39.31 -23.45
C PRO A 210 -12.90 -39.34 -22.89
N ALA A 211 -11.90 -39.79 -23.67
CA ALA A 211 -10.53 -39.90 -23.19
C ALA A 211 -9.87 -38.53 -23.04
N ALA A 212 -10.15 -37.60 -23.95
CA ALA A 212 -9.72 -36.20 -23.84
C ALA A 212 -10.35 -35.48 -22.64
N PHE A 213 -11.65 -35.69 -22.40
CA PHE A 213 -12.38 -35.14 -21.26
C PHE A 213 -11.81 -35.65 -19.93
N PHE A 214 -11.67 -36.98 -19.75
CA PHE A 214 -11.17 -37.54 -18.50
C PHE A 214 -9.68 -37.21 -18.25
N ARG A 215 -8.87 -37.02 -19.30
CA ARG A 215 -7.46 -36.58 -19.20
C ARG A 215 -7.30 -35.22 -18.50
N ILE A 216 -8.18 -34.26 -18.76
CA ILE A 216 -8.14 -32.91 -18.15
C ILE A 216 -9.08 -32.74 -16.95
N THR A 217 -9.83 -33.80 -16.62
CA THR A 217 -10.69 -33.86 -15.43
C THR A 217 -9.87 -34.38 -14.24
N TYR A 218 -10.23 -33.93 -13.04
CA TYR A 218 -9.79 -34.56 -11.80
C TYR A 218 -11.01 -35.23 -11.16
N ALA A 219 -10.93 -36.54 -10.96
CA ALA A 219 -11.97 -37.29 -10.26
C ALA A 219 -11.88 -36.97 -8.76
N THR A 220 -12.68 -35.99 -8.31
CA THR A 220 -12.83 -35.66 -6.89
C THR A 220 -13.51 -36.79 -6.15
N GLU A 221 -13.45 -36.80 -4.82
CA GLU A 221 -14.18 -37.79 -4.00
C GLU A 221 -15.70 -37.76 -4.31
N GLY A 222 -16.30 -36.56 -4.35
CA GLY A 222 -17.71 -36.37 -4.67
C GLY A 222 -18.09 -36.76 -6.11
N LEU A 223 -17.21 -36.52 -7.10
CA LEU A 223 -17.44 -36.96 -8.48
C LEU A 223 -17.27 -38.48 -8.61
N THR A 224 -16.25 -39.04 -7.97
CA THR A 224 -15.98 -40.49 -7.92
C THR A 224 -17.19 -41.24 -7.38
N ARG A 225 -17.75 -40.81 -6.25
CA ARG A 225 -18.93 -41.44 -5.64
C ARG A 225 -20.16 -41.45 -6.55
N VAL A 226 -20.42 -40.35 -7.28
CA VAL A 226 -21.53 -40.26 -8.25
C VAL A 226 -21.30 -41.20 -9.44
N LEU A 227 -20.07 -41.27 -9.96
CA LEU A 227 -19.72 -42.17 -11.05
C LEU A 227 -19.82 -43.65 -10.60
N THR A 228 -19.32 -44.00 -9.41
CA THR A 228 -19.44 -45.35 -8.81
C THR A 228 -20.90 -45.78 -8.63
N SER A 229 -21.73 -44.96 -7.95
CA SER A 229 -23.16 -45.26 -7.76
C SER A 229 -23.90 -45.42 -9.10
N THR A 230 -23.54 -44.61 -10.11
CA THR A 230 -24.07 -44.74 -11.47
C THR A 230 -23.61 -46.03 -12.15
N LEU A 231 -22.33 -46.43 -12.00
CA LEU A 231 -21.82 -47.70 -12.54
C LEU A 231 -22.53 -48.90 -11.92
N GLU A 232 -22.73 -48.89 -10.61
CA GLU A 232 -23.46 -49.94 -9.89
C GLU A 232 -24.91 -50.05 -10.40
N ARG A 233 -25.60 -48.92 -10.58
CA ARG A 233 -26.99 -48.91 -11.09
C ARG A 233 -27.09 -49.40 -12.53
N LEU A 234 -26.21 -48.93 -13.42
CA LEU A 234 -26.16 -49.34 -14.83
C LEU A 234 -25.71 -50.80 -15.02
N ALA A 235 -24.91 -51.35 -14.10
CA ALA A 235 -24.47 -52.75 -14.11
C ALA A 235 -25.40 -53.70 -13.32
N GLY A 236 -26.52 -53.21 -12.79
CA GLY A 236 -27.49 -54.02 -12.02
C GLY A 236 -26.96 -54.53 -10.67
N LYS A 237 -26.02 -53.82 -10.05
CA LYS A 237 -25.33 -54.21 -8.79
C LYS A 237 -25.79 -53.47 -7.53
N GLY A 238 -26.64 -52.45 -7.69
CA GLY A 238 -27.03 -51.54 -6.61
C GLY A 238 -27.23 -50.14 -7.16
N GLY A 239 -26.60 -49.15 -6.53
CA GLY A 239 -26.57 -47.76 -6.98
C GLY A 239 -27.89 -46.98 -6.80
N ASP A 240 -27.77 -45.65 -6.77
CA ASP A 240 -28.89 -44.73 -6.61
C ASP A 240 -29.68 -44.63 -7.94
N PRO A 241 -31.02 -44.83 -7.95
CA PRO A 241 -31.83 -44.69 -9.17
C PRO A 241 -32.07 -43.22 -9.56
N VAL A 242 -31.90 -42.29 -8.62
CA VAL A 242 -32.21 -40.86 -8.78
C VAL A 242 -31.13 -40.04 -8.08
N ILE A 243 -30.43 -39.17 -8.82
CA ILE A 243 -29.32 -38.37 -8.31
C ILE A 243 -29.64 -36.88 -8.51
N GLY A 244 -29.85 -36.17 -7.39
CA GLY A 244 -29.98 -34.70 -7.37
C GLY A 244 -28.61 -34.04 -7.23
N LEU A 245 -28.16 -33.35 -8.28
CA LEU A 245 -26.93 -32.56 -8.28
C LEU A 245 -27.19 -31.13 -7.78
N GLN A 246 -27.06 -30.95 -6.47
CA GLN A 246 -26.89 -29.65 -5.80
C GLN A 246 -25.39 -29.48 -5.50
N THR A 247 -24.83 -28.29 -5.74
CA THR A 247 -23.38 -28.05 -5.58
C THR A 247 -23.11 -26.80 -4.77
N ASN A 248 -22.42 -26.90 -3.64
CA ASN A 248 -22.02 -25.76 -2.80
C ASN A 248 -20.87 -24.91 -3.40
N PHE A 249 -20.47 -25.21 -4.64
CA PHE A 249 -19.40 -24.57 -5.41
C PHE A 249 -19.83 -24.51 -6.88
N GLY A 250 -20.12 -23.30 -7.36
CA GLY A 250 -20.54 -23.06 -8.74
C GLY A 250 -19.61 -23.65 -9.80
N GLY A 251 -20.19 -24.36 -10.77
CA GLY A 251 -19.50 -25.00 -11.90
C GLY A 251 -19.48 -26.53 -11.90
N GLY A 252 -19.87 -27.20 -10.81
CA GLY A 252 -19.81 -28.66 -10.70
C GLY A 252 -20.90 -29.46 -11.45
N LYS A 253 -22.11 -28.89 -11.59
CA LYS A 253 -23.33 -29.60 -12.03
C LYS A 253 -23.21 -30.19 -13.44
N THR A 254 -23.14 -29.35 -14.46
CA THR A 254 -23.02 -29.78 -15.87
C THR A 254 -21.72 -30.52 -16.16
N HIS A 255 -20.62 -30.22 -15.45
CA HIS A 255 -19.36 -30.98 -15.59
C HIS A 255 -19.50 -32.43 -15.08
N THR A 256 -20.24 -32.65 -13.99
CA THR A 256 -20.58 -33.99 -13.49
C THR A 256 -21.50 -34.73 -14.48
N MET A 257 -22.49 -34.04 -15.07
CA MET A 257 -23.33 -34.63 -16.12
C MET A 257 -22.55 -34.99 -17.38
N LEU A 258 -21.55 -34.19 -17.78
CA LEU A 258 -20.64 -34.55 -18.87
C LEU A 258 -19.82 -35.80 -18.53
N ALA A 259 -19.27 -35.89 -17.31
CA ALA A 259 -18.54 -37.10 -16.88
C ALA A 259 -19.43 -38.36 -16.98
N LEU A 260 -20.68 -38.26 -16.54
CA LEU A 260 -21.69 -39.32 -16.67
C LEU A 260 -22.05 -39.64 -18.13
N HIS A 261 -22.16 -38.63 -18.99
CA HIS A 261 -22.41 -38.78 -20.43
C HIS A 261 -21.26 -39.50 -21.15
N HIS A 262 -20.01 -39.07 -20.89
CA HIS A 262 -18.81 -39.68 -21.45
C HIS A 262 -18.60 -41.10 -20.93
N LEU A 263 -18.89 -41.36 -19.64
CA LEU A 263 -18.86 -42.69 -19.05
C LEU A 263 -19.84 -43.65 -19.76
N ALA A 264 -21.10 -43.24 -19.90
CA ALA A 264 -22.14 -44.01 -20.59
C ALA A 264 -21.86 -44.16 -22.10
N ARG A 265 -21.11 -43.23 -22.72
CA ARG A 265 -20.70 -43.26 -24.12
C ARG A 265 -19.38 -44.01 -24.37
N ALA A 266 -18.58 -44.30 -23.35
CA ALA A 266 -17.22 -44.85 -23.49
C ALA A 266 -17.17 -46.15 -24.30
N SER A 267 -18.04 -47.11 -23.96
CA SER A 267 -18.16 -48.41 -24.62
C SER A 267 -18.56 -48.25 -26.11
N GLU A 268 -19.49 -47.33 -26.40
CA GLU A 268 -19.92 -46.99 -27.78
C GLU A 268 -18.84 -46.25 -28.59
N ALA A 269 -17.97 -45.50 -27.92
CA ALA A 269 -16.79 -44.86 -28.52
C ALA A 269 -15.60 -45.84 -28.69
N GLY A 270 -15.68 -47.06 -28.13
CA GLY A 270 -14.63 -48.08 -28.20
C GLY A 270 -13.52 -47.95 -27.15
N TYR A 271 -13.73 -47.16 -26.10
CA TYR A 271 -12.82 -47.01 -24.97
C TYR A 271 -13.11 -48.00 -23.85
N ARG A 272 -12.06 -48.49 -23.20
CA ARG A 272 -12.11 -49.29 -21.98
C ARG A 272 -11.84 -48.44 -20.72
N PRO A 273 -12.13 -48.93 -19.50
CA PRO A 273 -11.83 -48.20 -18.26
C PRO A 273 -10.35 -47.80 -18.09
N GLU A 274 -9.42 -48.56 -18.67
CA GLU A 274 -7.98 -48.28 -18.62
C GLU A 274 -7.55 -47.17 -19.59
N ASP A 275 -8.29 -46.96 -20.68
CA ASP A 275 -8.04 -45.87 -21.64
C ASP A 275 -8.47 -44.50 -21.08
N LEU A 276 -9.34 -44.49 -20.06
CA LEU A 276 -9.93 -43.29 -19.47
C LEU A 276 -9.20 -42.90 -18.17
N ALA A 277 -8.50 -41.77 -18.20
CA ALA A 277 -7.61 -41.34 -17.11
C ALA A 277 -8.31 -41.30 -15.74
N GLY A 278 -7.87 -42.17 -14.82
CA GLY A 278 -8.39 -42.28 -13.46
C GLY A 278 -9.65 -43.15 -13.31
N MET A 279 -10.35 -43.50 -14.40
CA MET A 279 -11.61 -44.25 -14.32
C MET A 279 -11.45 -45.72 -13.91
N ALA A 280 -10.31 -46.35 -14.21
CA ALA A 280 -10.03 -47.74 -13.80
C ALA A 280 -10.32 -48.00 -12.30
N ARG A 281 -9.98 -47.05 -11.41
CA ARG A 281 -10.26 -47.15 -9.96
C ARG A 281 -11.75 -47.02 -9.61
N VAL A 282 -12.51 -46.28 -10.42
CA VAL A 282 -13.96 -46.07 -10.24
C VAL A 282 -14.72 -47.34 -10.64
N PHE A 283 -14.29 -47.97 -11.75
CA PHE A 283 -14.77 -49.28 -12.19
C PHE A 283 -14.39 -50.40 -11.21
N GLU A 284 -13.14 -50.41 -10.72
CA GLU A 284 -12.68 -51.31 -9.66
C GLU A 284 -13.51 -51.17 -8.37
N ALA A 285 -13.76 -49.94 -7.91
CA ALA A 285 -14.58 -49.66 -6.72
C ALA A 285 -16.04 -50.11 -6.88
N ALA A 286 -16.64 -49.92 -8.06
CA ALA A 286 -17.98 -50.43 -8.40
C ALA A 286 -18.00 -51.96 -8.63
N GLY A 287 -16.84 -52.63 -8.68
CA GLY A 287 -16.70 -54.02 -9.09
C GLY A 287 -17.18 -54.30 -10.52
N VAL A 288 -17.17 -53.30 -11.41
CA VAL A 288 -17.65 -53.40 -12.80
C VAL A 288 -16.44 -53.51 -13.74
N GLY A 289 -16.40 -54.54 -14.58
CA GLY A 289 -15.32 -54.72 -15.57
C GLY A 289 -15.51 -53.86 -16.83
N THR A 290 -16.72 -53.87 -17.38
CA THR A 290 -17.12 -53.09 -18.57
C THR A 290 -18.60 -52.73 -18.47
N LEU A 291 -19.01 -51.62 -19.10
CA LEU A 291 -20.42 -51.33 -19.36
C LEU A 291 -20.84 -51.86 -20.73
N ASP A 292 -22.04 -52.44 -20.79
CA ASP A 292 -22.80 -52.62 -22.02
C ASP A 292 -23.22 -51.27 -22.64
N ARG A 293 -23.86 -51.30 -23.82
CA ARG A 293 -24.26 -50.09 -24.53
C ARG A 293 -25.40 -49.34 -23.82
N VAL A 294 -25.04 -48.37 -22.99
CA VAL A 294 -25.99 -47.53 -22.24
C VAL A 294 -26.78 -46.61 -23.18
N ARG A 295 -28.12 -46.60 -23.07
CA ARG A 295 -28.99 -45.67 -23.81
C ARG A 295 -29.06 -44.31 -23.09
N ARG A 296 -28.93 -43.21 -23.83
CA ARG A 296 -28.67 -41.86 -23.27
C ARG A 296 -29.73 -40.86 -23.72
N ALA A 297 -30.54 -40.37 -22.79
CA ALA A 297 -31.46 -39.25 -23.01
C ALA A 297 -30.96 -37.99 -22.31
N VAL A 298 -30.81 -36.90 -23.06
CA VAL A 298 -30.28 -35.62 -22.57
C VAL A 298 -31.30 -34.53 -22.84
N PHE A 299 -31.67 -33.81 -21.78
CA PHE A 299 -32.48 -32.61 -21.83
C PHE A 299 -31.76 -31.47 -21.08
N VAL A 300 -31.77 -30.27 -21.66
CA VAL A 300 -31.16 -29.07 -21.10
C VAL A 300 -32.18 -27.94 -21.20
N GLY A 301 -32.69 -27.48 -20.06
CA GLY A 301 -33.86 -26.60 -19.96
C GLY A 301 -33.69 -25.20 -20.57
N THR A 302 -32.46 -24.82 -20.89
CA THR A 302 -32.09 -23.55 -21.55
C THR A 302 -31.85 -23.68 -23.06
N HIS A 303 -31.82 -24.90 -23.62
CA HIS A 303 -31.51 -25.13 -25.04
C HIS A 303 -32.76 -25.21 -25.95
N LYS A 304 -33.95 -25.49 -25.41
CA LYS A 304 -35.20 -25.59 -26.19
C LYS A 304 -36.32 -24.82 -25.49
N GLY A 305 -36.99 -23.93 -26.22
CA GLY A 305 -38.08 -23.11 -25.68
C GLY A 305 -39.36 -23.92 -25.47
N ALA A 306 -40.08 -23.70 -24.37
CA ALA A 306 -41.28 -24.46 -24.03
C ALA A 306 -42.46 -24.30 -25.01
N ALA A 307 -42.43 -23.30 -25.91
CA ALA A 307 -43.43 -23.08 -26.94
C ALA A 307 -43.11 -23.79 -28.28
N GLU A 308 -41.89 -24.30 -28.45
CA GLU A 308 -41.40 -24.91 -29.68
C GLU A 308 -41.56 -26.44 -29.66
N ALA A 309 -41.52 -27.08 -30.84
CA ALA A 309 -41.41 -28.53 -30.90
C ALA A 309 -40.00 -28.95 -30.48
N MET A 310 -39.90 -29.80 -29.46
CA MET A 310 -38.64 -30.37 -28.98
C MET A 310 -37.95 -31.26 -30.02
N HIS A 311 -38.71 -31.86 -30.94
CA HIS A 311 -38.20 -32.59 -32.10
C HIS A 311 -39.22 -32.57 -33.25
N ILE A 312 -38.74 -32.54 -34.49
CA ILE A 312 -39.56 -32.66 -35.71
C ILE A 312 -38.81 -33.56 -36.70
N GLU A 313 -39.47 -34.63 -37.16
CA GLU A 313 -38.92 -35.60 -38.11
C GLU A 313 -40.10 -36.33 -38.79
N ASP A 314 -40.02 -36.53 -40.10
CA ASP A 314 -41.06 -37.16 -40.94
C ASP A 314 -42.49 -36.60 -40.75
N GLY A 315 -42.61 -35.30 -40.45
CA GLY A 315 -43.88 -34.62 -40.21
C GLY A 315 -44.52 -34.91 -38.85
N ARG A 316 -43.88 -35.73 -38.00
CA ARG A 316 -44.25 -35.92 -36.59
C ARG A 316 -43.53 -34.86 -35.74
N GLU A 317 -44.28 -34.19 -34.87
CA GLU A 317 -43.76 -33.21 -33.92
C GLU A 317 -43.85 -33.74 -32.49
N ILE A 318 -42.83 -33.48 -31.67
CA ILE A 318 -42.83 -33.72 -30.23
C ILE A 318 -42.79 -32.39 -29.51
N ARG A 319 -43.68 -32.14 -28.55
CA ARG A 319 -43.80 -30.89 -27.77
C ARG A 319 -43.59 -31.08 -26.27
N THR A 320 -43.80 -32.28 -25.71
CA THR A 320 -43.63 -32.50 -24.26
C THR A 320 -42.26 -33.07 -23.89
N LEU A 321 -41.85 -32.87 -22.63
CA LEU A 321 -40.63 -33.47 -22.08
C LEU A 321 -40.71 -35.00 -22.02
N TRP A 322 -41.86 -35.58 -21.63
CA TRP A 322 -42.02 -37.03 -21.56
C TRP A 322 -41.98 -37.69 -22.93
N GLY A 323 -42.61 -37.07 -23.94
CA GLY A 323 -42.52 -37.52 -25.32
C GLY A 323 -41.09 -37.44 -25.87
N TYR A 324 -40.38 -36.35 -25.60
CA TYR A 324 -38.98 -36.20 -26.01
C TYR A 324 -38.06 -37.23 -25.34
N LEU A 325 -38.23 -37.48 -24.05
CA LEU A 325 -37.47 -38.52 -23.34
C LEU A 325 -37.81 -39.94 -23.83
N ALA A 326 -39.08 -40.25 -24.10
CA ALA A 326 -39.48 -41.54 -24.67
C ALA A 326 -38.86 -41.76 -26.06
N TRP A 327 -38.96 -40.78 -26.96
CA TRP A 327 -38.33 -40.84 -28.28
C TRP A 327 -36.80 -40.95 -28.19
N ARG A 328 -36.15 -40.21 -27.27
CA ARG A 328 -34.70 -40.34 -27.01
C ARG A 328 -34.28 -41.72 -26.48
N LEU A 329 -35.17 -42.45 -25.81
CA LEU A 329 -34.89 -43.76 -25.22
C LEU A 329 -35.30 -44.94 -26.11
N GLY A 330 -36.31 -44.81 -26.96
CA GLY A 330 -36.83 -45.92 -27.78
C GLY A 330 -37.44 -45.53 -29.12
N GLY A 331 -37.15 -44.33 -29.63
CA GLY A 331 -37.67 -43.83 -30.90
C GLY A 331 -39.20 -43.66 -30.90
N TRP A 332 -39.78 -43.64 -32.10
CA TRP A 332 -41.22 -43.42 -32.27
C TRP A 332 -42.09 -44.47 -31.56
N GLU A 333 -41.67 -45.74 -31.53
CA GLU A 333 -42.41 -46.82 -30.84
C GLU A 333 -42.56 -46.57 -29.33
N ALA A 334 -41.57 -45.94 -28.70
CA ALA A 334 -41.66 -45.55 -27.29
C ALA A 334 -42.57 -44.33 -27.07
N LEU A 335 -42.63 -43.39 -28.02
CA LEU A 335 -43.58 -42.28 -27.99
C LEU A 335 -45.02 -42.75 -28.20
N ASP A 336 -45.23 -43.71 -29.11
CA ASP A 336 -46.58 -44.20 -29.46
C ASP A 336 -47.30 -44.83 -28.25
N ARG A 337 -46.55 -45.40 -27.29
CA ARG A 337 -47.06 -45.92 -25.99
C ARG A 337 -47.61 -44.82 -25.05
N ILE A 338 -47.27 -43.55 -25.30
CA ILE A 338 -47.71 -42.37 -24.53
C ILE A 338 -48.31 -41.28 -25.44
N ALA A 339 -48.76 -41.64 -26.64
CA ALA A 339 -49.31 -40.70 -27.61
C ALA A 339 -50.50 -39.89 -27.06
N ASP A 340 -51.40 -40.53 -26.30
CA ASP A 340 -52.53 -39.85 -25.62
C ASP A 340 -52.03 -38.71 -24.72
N SER A 341 -50.96 -38.96 -23.97
CA SER A 341 -50.35 -38.05 -23.00
C SER A 341 -49.55 -36.93 -23.66
N GLU A 342 -48.93 -37.20 -24.82
CA GLU A 342 -48.31 -36.19 -25.68
C GLU A 342 -49.37 -35.22 -26.23
N VAL A 343 -50.44 -35.75 -26.81
CA VAL A 343 -51.54 -34.96 -27.40
C VAL A 343 -52.30 -34.17 -26.34
N ALA A 344 -52.62 -34.78 -25.20
CA ALA A 344 -53.33 -34.14 -24.09
C ALA A 344 -52.43 -33.26 -23.20
N ARG A 345 -51.12 -33.19 -23.46
CA ARG A 345 -50.12 -32.46 -22.67
C ARG A 345 -50.20 -32.70 -21.15
N THR A 346 -50.45 -33.95 -20.76
CA THR A 346 -50.56 -34.36 -19.34
C THR A 346 -49.61 -35.51 -19.01
N ASN A 347 -49.29 -35.68 -17.72
CA ASN A 347 -48.36 -36.70 -17.23
C ASN A 347 -48.79 -38.12 -17.64
N PRO A 348 -47.93 -38.92 -18.32
CA PRO A 348 -48.23 -40.32 -18.67
C PRO A 348 -48.24 -41.29 -17.47
N GLY A 349 -47.73 -40.87 -16.30
CA GLY A 349 -47.66 -41.70 -15.10
C GLY A 349 -46.51 -42.71 -15.08
N SER A 350 -46.15 -43.16 -13.88
CA SER A 350 -45.01 -44.08 -13.68
C SER A 350 -45.25 -45.44 -14.34
N GLU A 351 -46.49 -45.94 -14.35
CA GLU A 351 -46.90 -47.18 -15.02
C GLU A 351 -46.53 -47.21 -16.52
N ARG A 352 -46.84 -46.15 -17.29
CA ARG A 352 -46.50 -46.10 -18.72
C ARG A 352 -45.01 -45.85 -18.97
N MET A 353 -44.31 -45.19 -18.04
CA MET A 353 -42.86 -44.95 -18.17
C MET A 353 -42.01 -46.19 -17.86
N ILE A 354 -42.39 -47.03 -16.89
CA ILE A 354 -41.68 -48.27 -16.52
C ILE A 354 -41.32 -49.17 -17.73
N PRO A 355 -42.24 -49.54 -18.66
CA PRO A 355 -41.88 -50.36 -19.82
C PRO A 355 -40.98 -49.64 -20.83
N ILE A 356 -41.05 -48.30 -20.93
CA ILE A 356 -40.15 -47.51 -21.78
C ILE A 356 -38.73 -47.53 -21.20
N LEU A 357 -38.57 -47.29 -19.89
CA LEU A 357 -37.28 -47.38 -19.22
C LEU A 357 -36.71 -48.80 -19.27
N ARG A 358 -37.53 -49.82 -19.03
CA ARG A 358 -37.11 -51.24 -19.07
C ARG A 358 -36.72 -51.70 -20.47
N GLY A 359 -37.39 -51.21 -21.52
CA GLY A 359 -36.98 -51.41 -22.92
C GLY A 359 -35.72 -50.62 -23.33
N ALA A 360 -35.24 -49.70 -22.47
CA ALA A 360 -34.04 -48.91 -22.67
C ALA A 360 -32.86 -49.30 -21.77
N ALA A 361 -33.09 -50.03 -20.67
CA ALA A 361 -32.06 -50.42 -19.71
C ALA A 361 -30.92 -51.25 -20.38
N PRO A 362 -29.64 -51.01 -20.04
CA PRO A 362 -29.16 -49.95 -19.14
C PRO A 362 -29.29 -48.56 -19.76
N CYS A 363 -29.85 -47.60 -19.02
CA CYS A 363 -30.12 -46.24 -19.51
C CYS A 363 -29.88 -45.15 -18.47
N ILE A 364 -29.43 -43.99 -18.96
CA ILE A 364 -29.23 -42.77 -18.18
C ILE A 364 -30.02 -41.61 -18.78
N ILE A 365 -30.71 -40.88 -17.91
CA ILE A 365 -31.43 -39.65 -18.23
C ILE A 365 -30.73 -38.49 -17.54
N LEU A 366 -30.24 -37.51 -18.31
CA LEU A 366 -29.59 -36.30 -17.81
C LEU A 366 -30.53 -35.10 -18.01
N LEU A 367 -30.85 -34.41 -16.92
CA LEU A 367 -31.84 -33.34 -16.84
C LEU A 367 -31.19 -32.04 -16.32
N ASP A 368 -30.48 -31.33 -17.19
CA ASP A 368 -29.76 -30.10 -16.85
C ASP A 368 -30.68 -28.87 -16.93
N GLU A 369 -30.50 -27.91 -16.03
CA GLU A 369 -31.27 -26.66 -15.90
C GLU A 369 -32.81 -26.80 -15.95
N VAL A 370 -33.37 -27.87 -15.39
CA VAL A 370 -34.82 -28.13 -15.41
C VAL A 370 -35.68 -27.06 -14.73
N VAL A 371 -35.13 -26.29 -13.77
CA VAL A 371 -35.85 -25.14 -13.17
C VAL A 371 -36.01 -24.00 -14.19
N ALA A 372 -35.04 -23.79 -15.08
CA ALA A 372 -35.13 -22.80 -16.16
C ALA A 372 -36.18 -23.19 -17.22
N PHE A 373 -36.43 -24.50 -17.41
CA PHE A 373 -37.58 -24.96 -18.20
C PHE A 373 -38.90 -24.78 -17.47
N ALA A 374 -38.98 -25.17 -16.19
CA ALA A 374 -40.20 -25.08 -15.38
C ALA A 374 -40.76 -23.65 -15.30
N ARG A 375 -39.89 -22.63 -15.25
CA ARG A 375 -40.27 -21.20 -15.28
C ARG A 375 -40.95 -20.74 -16.57
N GLN A 376 -40.80 -21.47 -17.68
CA GLN A 376 -41.44 -21.13 -18.96
C GLN A 376 -42.88 -21.65 -19.04
N LEU A 377 -43.23 -22.67 -18.24
CA LEU A 377 -44.53 -23.33 -18.24
C LEU A 377 -45.57 -22.54 -17.43
N ARG A 378 -46.86 -22.70 -17.75
CA ARG A 378 -47.97 -22.01 -17.06
C ARG A 378 -49.17 -22.92 -16.84
N GLY A 379 -49.92 -22.69 -15.77
CA GLY A 379 -51.16 -23.40 -15.47
C GLY A 379 -50.99 -24.94 -15.47
N LEU A 380 -51.87 -25.63 -16.18
CA LEU A 380 -51.89 -27.10 -16.23
C LEU A 380 -50.57 -27.71 -16.73
N GLU A 381 -49.86 -27.06 -17.65
CA GLU A 381 -48.58 -27.58 -18.18
C GLU A 381 -47.47 -27.56 -17.11
N TYR A 382 -47.49 -26.58 -16.20
CA TYR A 382 -46.56 -26.49 -15.08
C TYR A 382 -46.81 -27.60 -14.04
N ASP A 383 -48.07 -27.87 -13.70
CA ASP A 383 -48.42 -28.97 -12.79
C ASP A 383 -48.21 -30.35 -13.42
N ALA A 384 -48.52 -30.52 -14.71
CA ALA A 384 -48.22 -31.75 -15.45
C ALA A 384 -46.72 -32.05 -15.50
N PHE A 385 -45.87 -31.03 -15.70
CA PHE A 385 -44.42 -31.18 -15.61
C PHE A 385 -43.96 -31.66 -14.22
N HIS A 386 -44.42 -31.03 -13.13
CA HIS A 386 -44.02 -31.45 -11.80
C HIS A 386 -44.52 -32.86 -11.43
N ALA A 387 -45.74 -33.22 -11.85
CA ALA A 387 -46.27 -34.57 -11.70
C ALA A 387 -45.44 -35.59 -12.52
N PHE A 388 -45.04 -35.23 -13.76
CA PHE A 388 -44.20 -36.08 -14.58
C PHE A 388 -42.80 -36.29 -13.98
N ILE A 389 -42.12 -35.26 -13.47
CA ILE A 389 -40.80 -35.46 -12.83
C ILE A 389 -40.92 -36.42 -11.64
N GLN A 390 -41.98 -36.34 -10.83
CA GLN A 390 -42.23 -37.32 -9.79
C GLN A 390 -42.43 -38.74 -10.37
N SER A 391 -43.34 -38.92 -11.33
CA SER A 391 -43.59 -40.21 -11.97
C SER A 391 -42.36 -40.79 -12.70
N LEU A 392 -41.46 -39.95 -13.22
CA LEU A 392 -40.20 -40.35 -13.83
C LEU A 392 -39.22 -40.89 -12.76
N THR A 393 -39.10 -40.22 -11.61
CA THR A 393 -38.28 -40.69 -10.49
C THR A 393 -38.79 -41.99 -9.88
N GLU A 394 -40.12 -42.15 -9.77
CA GLU A 394 -40.76 -43.41 -9.35
C GLU A 394 -40.49 -44.56 -10.34
N ALA A 395 -40.62 -44.29 -11.65
CA ALA A 395 -40.37 -45.28 -12.69
C ALA A 395 -38.89 -45.72 -12.75
N ALA A 396 -37.95 -44.80 -12.51
CA ALA A 396 -36.51 -45.11 -12.47
C ALA A 396 -36.12 -45.96 -11.25
N ALA A 397 -36.76 -45.74 -10.10
CA ALA A 397 -36.61 -46.62 -8.94
C ALA A 397 -37.12 -48.05 -9.23
N ALA A 398 -38.24 -48.17 -9.96
CA ALA A 398 -38.88 -49.44 -10.31
C ALA A 398 -38.24 -50.19 -11.51
N VAL A 399 -37.12 -49.72 -12.06
CA VAL A 399 -36.42 -50.34 -13.20
C VAL A 399 -34.91 -50.39 -12.94
N ASP A 400 -34.39 -51.58 -12.68
CA ASP A 400 -32.94 -51.80 -12.60
C ASP A 400 -32.25 -51.53 -13.95
N GLY A 401 -31.02 -51.00 -13.88
CA GLY A 401 -30.34 -50.46 -15.06
C GLY A 401 -30.80 -49.06 -15.48
N ALA A 402 -31.86 -48.48 -14.89
CA ALA A 402 -32.26 -47.09 -15.13
C ALA A 402 -31.76 -46.14 -14.04
N VAL A 403 -31.29 -44.96 -14.45
CA VAL A 403 -30.87 -43.86 -13.55
C VAL A 403 -31.25 -42.48 -14.10
N VAL A 404 -31.77 -41.61 -13.24
CA VAL A 404 -32.16 -40.22 -13.55
C VAL A 404 -31.26 -39.26 -12.77
N VAL A 405 -30.59 -38.34 -13.46
CA VAL A 405 -29.70 -37.34 -12.85
C VAL A 405 -30.20 -35.94 -13.21
N GLY A 406 -30.50 -35.12 -12.21
CA GLY A 406 -31.04 -33.77 -12.38
C GLY A 406 -30.18 -32.72 -11.70
N SER A 407 -29.96 -31.58 -12.37
CA SER A 407 -29.27 -30.43 -11.77
C SER A 407 -30.30 -29.51 -11.10
N LEU A 408 -30.01 -29.04 -9.89
CA LEU A 408 -30.82 -28.02 -9.23
C LEU A 408 -29.98 -26.76 -8.95
N PRO A 409 -30.57 -25.55 -9.08
CA PRO A 409 -30.00 -24.31 -8.55
C PRO A 409 -29.53 -24.42 -7.09
N GLU A 410 -28.45 -23.71 -6.74
CA GLU A 410 -27.87 -23.65 -5.38
C GLU A 410 -28.62 -22.65 -4.49
N SER A 411 -29.17 -21.57 -5.07
CA SER A 411 -29.82 -20.50 -4.32
C SER A 411 -30.98 -19.86 -5.07
N GLY A 412 -31.88 -19.22 -4.34
CA GLY A 412 -32.99 -18.43 -4.92
C GLY A 412 -32.53 -17.30 -5.86
N THR A 413 -31.30 -16.82 -5.70
CA THR A 413 -30.71 -15.75 -6.53
C THR A 413 -30.45 -16.21 -7.96
N GLU A 414 -30.12 -17.50 -8.18
CA GLU A 414 -30.02 -18.10 -9.54
C GLU A 414 -31.41 -18.25 -10.19
N VAL A 415 -32.46 -18.31 -9.38
CA VAL A 415 -33.82 -18.69 -9.78
C VAL A 415 -34.69 -17.49 -10.15
N GLY A 416 -34.44 -16.32 -9.54
CA GLY A 416 -35.01 -15.04 -9.95
C GLY A 416 -36.44 -14.77 -9.44
N ASP A 417 -37.44 -15.47 -9.96
CA ASP A 417 -38.87 -15.19 -9.71
C ASP A 417 -39.54 -16.16 -8.72
N GLU A 418 -40.70 -15.76 -8.18
CA GLU A 418 -41.47 -16.56 -7.21
C GLU A 418 -41.92 -17.91 -7.77
N GLN A 419 -42.27 -17.96 -9.07
CA GLN A 419 -42.66 -19.21 -9.73
C GLN A 419 -41.46 -20.18 -9.80
N GLY A 420 -40.28 -19.69 -10.15
CA GLY A 420 -39.04 -20.45 -10.09
C GLY A 420 -38.71 -20.92 -8.67
N MET A 421 -38.87 -20.05 -7.66
CA MET A 421 -38.64 -20.39 -6.25
C MET A 421 -39.56 -21.54 -5.80
N HIS A 422 -40.82 -21.50 -6.22
CA HIS A 422 -41.79 -22.57 -6.00
C HIS A 422 -41.41 -23.86 -6.75
N ALA A 423 -40.94 -23.74 -8.01
CA ALA A 423 -40.48 -24.86 -8.81
C ALA A 423 -39.25 -25.57 -8.20
N LEU A 424 -38.25 -24.79 -7.74
CA LEU A 424 -37.07 -25.31 -7.04
C LEU A 424 -37.50 -26.15 -5.83
N ARG A 425 -38.23 -25.56 -4.87
CA ARG A 425 -38.66 -26.25 -3.64
C ARG A 425 -39.47 -27.53 -3.92
N ARG A 426 -40.27 -27.54 -4.98
CA ARG A 426 -41.05 -28.72 -5.38
C ARG A 426 -40.17 -29.81 -6.00
N LEU A 427 -39.16 -29.45 -6.79
CA LEU A 427 -38.19 -30.38 -7.37
C LEU A 427 -37.20 -30.91 -6.32
N GLU A 428 -36.69 -30.06 -5.42
CA GLU A 428 -35.88 -30.47 -4.26
C GLU A 428 -36.60 -31.53 -3.43
N LYS A 429 -37.91 -31.35 -3.18
CA LYS A 429 -38.73 -32.34 -2.47
C LYS A 429 -38.98 -33.64 -3.25
N ILE A 430 -38.82 -33.65 -4.58
CA ILE A 430 -38.91 -34.85 -5.41
C ILE A 430 -37.57 -35.59 -5.41
N PHE A 431 -36.47 -34.92 -5.80
CA PHE A 431 -35.13 -35.52 -5.83
C PHE A 431 -34.63 -35.91 -4.43
N GLY A 432 -34.81 -35.06 -3.42
CA GLY A 432 -34.35 -35.26 -2.04
C GLY A 432 -35.02 -36.40 -1.28
N ARG A 433 -36.12 -36.98 -1.80
CA ARG A 433 -36.74 -38.20 -1.26
C ARG A 433 -35.96 -39.48 -1.54
N VAL A 434 -35.00 -39.44 -2.47
CA VAL A 434 -34.29 -40.62 -3.01
C VAL A 434 -32.77 -40.39 -3.02
N GLN A 435 -32.29 -39.29 -2.43
CA GLN A 435 -30.94 -38.78 -2.63
C GLN A 435 -29.92 -39.37 -1.65
N SER A 436 -28.79 -39.87 -2.15
CA SER A 436 -27.58 -40.04 -1.35
C SER A 436 -26.79 -38.71 -1.29
N ALA A 437 -26.40 -38.27 -0.10
CA ALA A 437 -25.87 -36.92 0.10
C ALA A 437 -24.52 -36.70 -0.62
N TRP A 438 -24.49 -35.77 -1.57
CA TRP A 438 -23.29 -35.37 -2.31
C TRP A 438 -22.39 -34.45 -1.47
N MET A 439 -21.09 -34.75 -1.43
CA MET A 439 -20.09 -33.88 -0.80
C MET A 439 -19.36 -33.04 -1.85
N PRO A 440 -19.19 -31.73 -1.63
CA PRO A 440 -18.38 -30.89 -2.52
C PRO A 440 -16.90 -31.25 -2.48
N ALA A 441 -16.18 -30.87 -3.54
CA ALA A 441 -14.73 -31.00 -3.60
C ALA A 441 -14.04 -30.21 -2.47
N SER A 442 -13.05 -30.82 -1.86
CA SER A 442 -12.22 -30.19 -0.82
C SER A 442 -11.25 -29.17 -1.42
N GLY A 443 -10.83 -28.18 -0.62
CA GLY A 443 -9.94 -27.09 -1.08
C GLY A 443 -8.62 -27.57 -1.70
N ILE A 444 -8.13 -28.76 -1.32
CA ILE A 444 -6.88 -29.35 -1.86
C ILE A 444 -7.11 -29.97 -3.26
N GLU A 445 -8.32 -30.42 -3.58
CA GLU A 445 -8.64 -30.98 -4.91
C GLU A 445 -8.71 -29.88 -5.99
N THR A 446 -9.11 -28.66 -5.60
CA THR A 446 -9.03 -27.46 -6.44
C THR A 446 -7.62 -27.26 -7.03
N PHE A 447 -6.57 -27.68 -6.33
CA PHE A 447 -5.19 -27.53 -6.82
C PHE A 447 -4.91 -28.41 -8.03
N GLU A 448 -5.31 -29.69 -8.00
CA GLU A 448 -5.20 -30.59 -9.14
C GLU A 448 -6.12 -30.16 -10.30
N ILE A 449 -7.35 -29.70 -10.01
CA ILE A 449 -8.29 -29.21 -11.03
C ILE A 449 -7.68 -28.04 -11.81
N VAL A 450 -7.17 -27.02 -11.11
CA VAL A 450 -6.55 -25.84 -11.75
C VAL A 450 -5.27 -26.24 -12.47
N ARG A 451 -4.42 -27.06 -11.85
CA ARG A 451 -3.15 -27.51 -12.44
C ARG A 451 -3.33 -28.34 -13.72
N ARG A 452 -4.32 -29.24 -13.78
CA ARG A 452 -4.65 -30.05 -14.97
C ARG A 452 -5.29 -29.27 -16.11
N ARG A 453 -6.02 -28.19 -15.79
CA ARG A 453 -6.63 -27.33 -16.81
C ARG A 453 -5.66 -26.33 -17.42
N LEU A 454 -4.66 -25.89 -16.66
CA LEU A 454 -3.66 -24.95 -17.15
C LEU A 454 -2.42 -25.63 -17.77
N PHE A 455 -2.05 -26.83 -17.32
CA PHE A 455 -0.78 -27.46 -17.70
C PHE A 455 -0.89 -28.92 -18.11
N GLN A 456 -0.14 -29.27 -19.15
CA GLN A 456 0.00 -30.62 -19.66
C GLN A 456 0.59 -31.57 -18.60
N PRO A 457 0.36 -32.90 -18.71
CA PRO A 457 1.05 -33.91 -17.91
C PRO A 457 2.57 -33.73 -17.91
N LEU A 458 3.20 -33.94 -16.75
CA LEU A 458 4.66 -34.00 -16.66
C LEU A 458 5.15 -35.37 -17.14
N ASP A 459 6.31 -35.39 -17.80
CA ASP A 459 7.05 -36.61 -18.06
C ASP A 459 7.92 -36.99 -16.83
N PRO A 460 8.49 -38.21 -16.76
CA PRO A 460 9.32 -38.62 -15.63
C PRO A 460 10.56 -37.74 -15.38
N ALA A 461 11.09 -37.06 -16.42
CA ALA A 461 12.17 -36.08 -16.21
C ALA A 461 11.63 -34.79 -15.56
N GLY A 462 10.49 -34.27 -16.02
CA GLY A 462 9.80 -33.13 -15.44
C GLY A 462 9.39 -33.35 -13.99
N GLU A 463 8.89 -34.54 -13.64
CA GLU A 463 8.60 -34.91 -12.25
C GLU A 463 9.83 -34.85 -11.34
N LYS A 464 10.99 -35.33 -11.83
CA LYS A 464 12.27 -35.25 -11.09
C LYS A 464 12.72 -33.82 -10.85
N VAL A 465 12.42 -32.90 -11.77
CA VAL A 465 12.71 -31.46 -11.62
C VAL A 465 11.71 -30.77 -10.68
N ARG A 466 10.40 -31.04 -10.78
CA ARG A 466 9.37 -30.63 -9.81
C ARG A 466 9.82 -30.95 -8.38
N ASP A 467 10.14 -32.21 -8.13
CA ASP A 467 10.55 -32.69 -6.82
C ASP A 467 11.89 -32.07 -6.35
N GLY A 468 12.77 -31.72 -7.29
CA GLY A 468 13.99 -30.93 -7.01
C GLY A 468 13.67 -29.51 -6.52
N THR A 469 12.80 -28.80 -7.23
CA THR A 469 12.34 -27.45 -6.87
C THR A 469 11.63 -27.46 -5.51
N ILE A 470 10.73 -28.41 -5.26
CA ILE A 470 10.00 -28.51 -3.98
C ILE A 470 10.95 -28.81 -2.82
N ARG A 471 11.97 -29.66 -3.02
CA ARG A 471 13.04 -29.84 -2.01
C ARG A 471 13.79 -28.54 -1.71
N ALA A 472 14.05 -27.69 -2.71
CA ALA A 472 14.74 -26.41 -2.51
C ALA A 472 13.89 -25.39 -1.74
N PHE A 473 12.60 -25.24 -2.06
CA PHE A 473 11.68 -24.39 -1.29
C PHE A 473 11.46 -24.91 0.14
N ARG A 474 11.27 -26.22 0.33
CA ARG A 474 11.17 -26.77 1.70
C ARG A 474 12.45 -26.63 2.51
N LYS A 475 13.63 -26.63 1.87
CA LYS A 475 14.90 -26.25 2.52
C LYS A 475 14.87 -24.80 2.98
N LEU A 476 14.48 -23.86 2.11
CA LEU A 476 14.35 -22.43 2.45
C LEU A 476 13.48 -22.23 3.71
N TYR A 477 12.29 -22.85 3.75
CA TYR A 477 11.37 -22.65 4.87
C TYR A 477 11.84 -23.31 6.17
N ARG A 478 12.35 -24.56 6.09
CA ARG A 478 12.84 -25.30 7.26
C ARG A 478 14.05 -24.62 7.90
N ASP A 479 14.96 -24.09 7.07
CA ASP A 479 16.23 -23.53 7.54
C ASP A 479 16.07 -22.10 8.11
N ASN A 480 14.90 -21.46 7.95
CA ASN A 480 14.60 -20.13 8.47
C ASN A 480 13.26 -20.13 9.26
N PRO A 481 13.16 -20.89 10.38
CA PRO A 481 11.88 -21.23 11.01
C PRO A 481 11.17 -20.08 11.75
N ALA A 482 11.80 -18.91 11.88
CA ALA A 482 11.20 -17.70 12.46
C ALA A 482 10.57 -16.79 11.40
N ASP A 483 10.93 -16.96 10.13
CA ASP A 483 10.47 -16.09 9.04
C ASP A 483 9.15 -16.56 8.41
N PHE A 484 8.86 -17.86 8.44
CA PHE A 484 7.73 -18.48 7.73
C PHE A 484 6.68 -19.10 8.68
N PRO A 485 5.40 -19.23 8.27
CA PRO A 485 4.37 -19.92 9.05
C PRO A 485 4.76 -21.36 9.42
N ALA A 486 4.32 -21.82 10.60
CA ALA A 486 4.78 -23.10 11.15
C ALA A 486 4.48 -24.32 10.26
N GLU A 487 3.29 -24.31 9.63
CA GLU A 487 2.69 -25.36 8.80
C GLU A 487 3.51 -25.72 7.53
N VAL A 488 4.24 -24.77 6.93
CA VAL A 488 4.93 -25.03 5.65
C VAL A 488 6.10 -26.02 5.75
N ARG A 489 6.49 -26.33 7.00
CA ARG A 489 7.51 -27.33 7.35
C ARG A 489 6.94 -28.75 7.36
N GLU A 490 5.62 -28.91 7.52
CA GLU A 490 4.94 -30.19 7.64
C GLU A 490 5.02 -31.04 6.36
N ARG A 491 4.54 -32.28 6.46
CA ARG A 491 4.44 -33.18 5.30
C ARG A 491 3.26 -32.82 4.40
N GLY A 492 2.13 -32.34 4.94
CA GLY A 492 0.95 -31.97 4.16
C GLY A 492 1.27 -30.91 3.09
N TYR A 493 1.89 -29.81 3.51
CA TYR A 493 2.33 -28.73 2.61
C TYR A 493 3.24 -29.21 1.47
N ALA A 494 4.07 -30.23 1.72
CA ALA A 494 4.94 -30.83 0.70
C ALA A 494 4.15 -31.54 -0.41
N GLU A 495 2.98 -32.10 -0.09
CA GLU A 495 2.09 -32.73 -1.06
C GLU A 495 1.20 -31.69 -1.75
N GLU A 496 0.76 -30.64 -1.06
CA GLU A 496 0.11 -29.46 -1.69
C GLU A 496 1.01 -28.84 -2.76
N MET A 497 2.29 -28.60 -2.46
CA MET A 497 3.26 -28.08 -3.44
C MET A 497 3.46 -29.00 -4.65
N ARG A 498 3.28 -30.32 -4.52
CA ARG A 498 3.36 -31.26 -5.66
C ARG A 498 2.12 -31.20 -6.54
N ARG A 499 0.93 -31.12 -5.94
CA ARG A 499 -0.37 -31.02 -6.63
C ARG A 499 -0.53 -29.68 -7.38
N ALA A 500 -0.04 -28.60 -6.78
CA ALA A 500 -0.14 -27.26 -7.36
C ALA A 500 0.92 -26.95 -8.45
N TYR A 501 2.06 -27.66 -8.47
CA TYR A 501 3.20 -27.32 -9.34
C TYR A 501 2.80 -27.20 -10.83
N PRO A 502 3.14 -26.08 -11.53
CA PRO A 502 4.15 -25.08 -11.18
C PRO A 502 3.66 -23.88 -10.36
N LEU A 503 2.44 -23.91 -9.82
CA LEU A 503 1.90 -22.88 -8.93
C LEU A 503 2.35 -23.14 -7.49
N HIS A 504 2.62 -22.06 -6.74
CA HIS A 504 2.77 -22.11 -5.29
C HIS A 504 1.38 -22.21 -4.62
N PRO A 505 1.17 -23.09 -3.62
CA PRO A 505 -0.15 -23.33 -3.02
C PRO A 505 -0.85 -22.06 -2.52
N GLU A 506 -0.09 -21.07 -2.06
CA GLU A 506 -0.61 -19.80 -1.53
C GLU A 506 -1.52 -19.08 -2.54
N ILE A 507 -1.22 -19.15 -3.85
CA ILE A 507 -2.07 -18.52 -4.88
C ILE A 507 -3.49 -19.08 -4.81
N LEU A 508 -3.60 -20.41 -4.75
CA LEU A 508 -4.87 -21.12 -4.79
C LEU A 508 -5.58 -21.09 -3.43
N ARG A 509 -4.83 -21.10 -2.33
CA ARG A 509 -5.36 -20.89 -0.96
C ARG A 509 -6.08 -19.54 -0.87
N ARG A 510 -5.45 -18.44 -1.26
CA ARG A 510 -6.05 -17.09 -1.28
C ARG A 510 -7.30 -17.03 -2.16
N PHE A 511 -7.27 -17.67 -3.33
CA PHE A 511 -8.45 -17.74 -4.18
C PHE A 511 -9.61 -18.57 -3.56
N SER A 512 -9.30 -19.64 -2.83
CA SER A 512 -10.29 -20.52 -2.19
C SER A 512 -10.83 -20.00 -0.85
N GLY A 513 -10.07 -19.14 -0.17
CA GLY A 513 -10.48 -18.39 1.02
C GLY A 513 -10.91 -16.98 0.64
N ASP A 514 -10.03 -16.02 0.87
CA ASP A 514 -10.15 -14.57 0.73
C ASP A 514 -11.01 -14.11 -0.47
N TRP A 515 -10.72 -14.57 -1.69
CA TRP A 515 -11.48 -14.15 -2.89
C TRP A 515 -12.85 -14.82 -3.03
N SER A 516 -13.06 -16.00 -2.43
CA SER A 516 -14.31 -16.78 -2.56
C SER A 516 -15.50 -16.15 -1.84
N VAL A 517 -15.23 -15.16 -0.97
CA VAL A 517 -16.18 -14.36 -0.19
C VAL A 517 -16.84 -13.26 -1.05
N LEU A 518 -16.21 -12.86 -2.16
CA LEU A 518 -16.72 -11.82 -3.05
C LEU A 518 -17.91 -12.35 -3.88
N GLU A 519 -19.09 -11.75 -3.73
CA GLU A 519 -20.32 -12.16 -4.43
C GLU A 519 -20.17 -12.24 -5.96
N LYS A 520 -19.32 -11.38 -6.53
CA LYS A 520 -19.05 -11.30 -7.98
C LYS A 520 -18.00 -12.30 -8.46
N PHE A 521 -17.31 -13.00 -7.55
CA PHE A 521 -16.21 -13.89 -7.90
C PHE A 521 -16.68 -15.31 -8.19
N GLN A 522 -16.62 -15.71 -9.46
CA GLN A 522 -17.01 -17.04 -9.92
C GLN A 522 -16.01 -18.13 -9.50
N ARG A 523 -15.89 -18.41 -8.19
CA ARG A 523 -14.89 -19.28 -7.52
C ARG A 523 -13.95 -20.05 -8.46
N THR A 524 -14.36 -21.20 -9.01
CA THR A 524 -13.48 -22.04 -9.85
C THR A 524 -13.17 -21.44 -11.22
N ARG A 525 -14.15 -20.83 -11.88
CA ARG A 525 -14.04 -20.29 -13.26
C ARG A 525 -13.25 -18.98 -13.32
N GLY A 526 -13.45 -18.10 -12.34
CA GLY A 526 -12.67 -16.87 -12.17
C GLY A 526 -11.19 -17.17 -11.90
N VAL A 527 -10.89 -18.17 -11.06
CA VAL A 527 -9.51 -18.66 -10.86
C VAL A 527 -8.89 -19.15 -12.16
N LEU A 528 -9.61 -19.99 -12.91
CA LEU A 528 -9.11 -20.50 -14.19
C LEU A 528 -8.89 -19.38 -15.22
N LYS A 529 -9.81 -18.42 -15.35
CA LYS A 529 -9.71 -17.23 -16.21
C LYS A 529 -8.50 -16.35 -15.84
N ILE A 530 -8.36 -15.96 -14.57
CA ILE A 530 -7.24 -15.14 -14.10
C ILE A 530 -5.91 -15.89 -14.27
N MET A 531 -5.84 -17.14 -13.81
CA MET A 531 -4.59 -17.90 -13.87
C MET A 531 -4.19 -18.28 -15.29
N ALA A 532 -5.13 -18.41 -16.22
CA ALA A 532 -4.85 -18.56 -17.63
C ALA A 532 -4.12 -17.34 -18.22
N ASP A 533 -4.66 -16.13 -18.03
CA ASP A 533 -4.02 -14.90 -18.51
C ASP A 533 -2.68 -14.64 -17.79
N VAL A 534 -2.58 -14.97 -16.50
CA VAL A 534 -1.31 -14.96 -15.74
C VAL A 534 -0.28 -15.90 -16.38
N VAL A 535 -0.63 -17.17 -16.60
CA VAL A 535 0.30 -18.17 -17.16
C VAL A 535 0.68 -17.83 -18.60
N TYR A 536 -0.25 -17.30 -19.41
CA TYR A 536 0.05 -16.79 -20.74
C TYR A 536 1.05 -15.62 -20.70
N SER A 537 0.81 -14.63 -19.84
CA SER A 537 1.67 -13.45 -19.71
C SER A 537 3.07 -13.83 -19.19
N LEU A 538 3.15 -14.66 -18.14
CA LEU A 538 4.41 -15.22 -17.62
C LEU A 538 5.15 -16.10 -18.64
N TRP A 539 4.43 -16.83 -19.49
CA TRP A 539 5.04 -17.62 -20.57
C TRP A 539 5.61 -16.74 -21.69
N ARG A 540 4.88 -15.69 -22.09
CA ARG A 540 5.22 -14.74 -23.18
C ARG A 540 6.34 -13.77 -22.79
N GLY A 541 6.37 -13.33 -21.53
CA GLY A 541 7.48 -12.54 -20.95
C GLY A 541 8.71 -13.37 -20.54
N GLU A 542 8.74 -14.65 -20.91
CA GLU A 542 9.84 -15.60 -20.73
C GLU A 542 10.33 -15.82 -19.28
N SER A 543 9.42 -15.78 -18.30
CA SER A 543 9.68 -15.87 -16.85
C SER A 543 10.80 -16.88 -16.47
N PRO A 544 11.84 -16.44 -15.72
CA PRO A 544 12.93 -17.30 -15.26
C PRO A 544 12.59 -18.07 -13.96
N ALA A 545 11.39 -17.90 -13.43
CA ALA A 545 11.00 -18.47 -12.14
C ALA A 545 10.93 -20.01 -12.17
N PRO A 546 11.39 -20.74 -11.13
CA PRO A 546 11.23 -22.20 -11.04
C PRO A 546 9.84 -22.63 -10.52
N LEU A 547 9.09 -21.68 -9.95
CA LEU A 547 7.75 -21.83 -9.38
C LEU A 547 7.05 -20.46 -9.41
N ILE A 548 5.78 -20.41 -9.77
CA ILE A 548 4.98 -19.16 -9.80
C ILE A 548 4.45 -18.87 -8.39
N THR A 549 4.76 -17.70 -7.82
CA THR A 549 4.30 -17.29 -6.47
C THR A 549 3.34 -16.08 -6.55
N PRO A 550 2.58 -15.74 -5.48
CA PRO A 550 1.67 -14.58 -5.51
C PRO A 550 2.36 -13.25 -5.85
N ALA A 551 3.63 -13.11 -5.46
CA ALA A 551 4.45 -11.95 -5.79
C ALA A 551 4.76 -11.79 -7.30
N MET A 552 4.56 -12.83 -8.10
CA MET A 552 4.89 -12.88 -9.54
C MET A 552 3.71 -12.53 -10.43
N LEU A 553 2.48 -12.47 -9.90
CA LEU A 553 1.27 -12.17 -10.69
C LEU A 553 1.42 -10.80 -11.42
N PRO A 554 1.36 -10.76 -12.77
CA PRO A 554 1.72 -9.56 -13.54
C PRO A 554 0.55 -8.56 -13.62
N PHE A 555 0.36 -7.74 -12.60
CA PHE A 555 -0.74 -6.76 -12.51
C PHE A 555 -0.59 -5.57 -13.49
N HIS A 556 0.59 -5.37 -14.08
CA HIS A 556 0.81 -4.49 -15.23
C HIS A 556 0.21 -5.04 -16.53
N ASP A 557 0.00 -6.36 -16.67
CA ASP A 557 -0.72 -6.93 -17.80
C ASP A 557 -2.20 -6.51 -17.74
N THR A 558 -2.71 -5.97 -18.84
CA THR A 558 -4.06 -5.39 -18.88
C THR A 558 -5.16 -6.44 -18.75
N LYS A 559 -4.98 -7.67 -19.26
CA LYS A 559 -5.99 -8.72 -19.08
C LYS A 559 -6.04 -9.18 -17.62
N VAL A 560 -4.88 -9.50 -17.05
CA VAL A 560 -4.73 -9.94 -15.65
C VAL A 560 -5.27 -8.88 -14.70
N ARG A 561 -4.94 -7.60 -14.92
CA ARG A 561 -5.48 -6.48 -14.14
C ARG A 561 -6.99 -6.36 -14.22
N THR A 562 -7.57 -6.45 -15.42
CA THR A 562 -9.04 -6.36 -15.58
C THR A 562 -9.73 -7.53 -14.90
N ALA A 563 -9.26 -8.76 -15.06
CA ALA A 563 -9.86 -9.95 -14.44
C ALA A 563 -9.74 -9.96 -12.89
N LEU A 564 -8.67 -9.37 -12.33
CA LEU A 564 -8.52 -9.19 -10.88
C LEU A 564 -9.36 -8.04 -10.30
N LEU A 565 -9.62 -6.98 -11.07
CA LEU A 565 -10.43 -5.84 -10.64
C LEU A 565 -11.94 -6.04 -10.88
N GLU A 566 -12.34 -6.89 -11.82
CA GLU A 566 -13.73 -7.24 -12.14
C GLU A 566 -14.61 -7.61 -10.90
N PRO A 567 -14.13 -8.43 -9.92
CA PRO A 567 -14.91 -8.75 -8.72
C PRO A 567 -14.75 -7.74 -7.57
N LEU A 568 -13.82 -6.78 -7.65
CA LEU A 568 -13.47 -5.86 -6.56
C LEU A 568 -14.24 -4.52 -6.62
N ASP A 569 -14.05 -3.68 -5.61
CA ASP A 569 -14.48 -2.28 -5.68
C ASP A 569 -13.65 -1.48 -6.71
N ARG A 570 -14.30 -0.57 -7.44
CA ARG A 570 -13.67 0.25 -8.49
C ARG A 570 -12.52 1.12 -7.96
N ALA A 571 -12.54 1.51 -6.69
CA ALA A 571 -11.48 2.28 -6.05
C ALA A 571 -10.13 1.55 -5.99
N PHE A 572 -10.10 0.21 -6.04
CA PHE A 572 -8.84 -0.54 -6.08
C PHE A 572 -8.08 -0.40 -7.41
N GLY A 573 -8.73 0.00 -8.50
CA GLY A 573 -8.08 0.20 -9.81
C GLY A 573 -6.99 1.31 -9.78
N PRO A 574 -7.34 2.55 -9.38
CA PRO A 574 -6.37 3.61 -9.15
C PRO A 574 -5.26 3.25 -8.14
N ILE A 575 -5.59 2.46 -7.11
CA ILE A 575 -4.61 2.02 -6.09
C ILE A 575 -3.59 1.05 -6.71
N LEU A 576 -4.04 0.03 -7.44
CA LEU A 576 -3.15 -0.91 -8.13
C LEU A 576 -2.19 -0.17 -9.08
N GLN A 577 -2.69 0.82 -9.83
CA GLN A 577 -1.89 1.59 -10.78
C GLN A 577 -0.93 2.60 -10.12
N SER A 578 -1.29 3.22 -8.98
CA SER A 578 -0.48 4.27 -8.33
C SER A 578 0.44 3.75 -7.23
N GLU A 579 0.06 2.68 -6.52
CA GLU A 579 0.79 2.13 -5.37
C GLU A 579 1.50 0.81 -5.67
N VAL A 580 0.96 -0.05 -6.55
CA VAL A 580 1.36 -1.47 -6.63
C VAL A 580 2.21 -1.81 -7.86
N ASP A 581 1.67 -1.75 -9.08
CA ASP A 581 2.29 -2.32 -10.29
C ASP A 581 2.01 -1.52 -11.59
N GLY A 582 1.74 -0.22 -11.48
CA GLY A 582 1.77 0.69 -12.63
C GLY A 582 3.17 1.20 -12.96
N GLU A 583 3.40 1.64 -14.20
CA GLU A 583 4.69 2.11 -14.72
C GLU A 583 5.33 3.23 -13.86
N GLN A 584 4.50 4.13 -13.31
CA GLN A 584 4.93 5.22 -12.44
C GLN A 584 4.53 4.98 -10.97
N ALA A 585 4.27 3.73 -10.57
CA ALA A 585 3.80 3.40 -9.23
C ALA A 585 4.85 3.65 -8.13
N HIS A 586 4.36 3.75 -6.90
CA HIS A 586 5.18 4.01 -5.72
C HIS A 586 6.27 2.93 -5.47
N THR A 587 6.00 1.66 -5.81
CA THR A 587 6.99 0.56 -5.83
C THR A 587 8.18 0.87 -6.74
N ALA A 588 7.95 1.21 -8.01
CA ALA A 588 9.00 1.57 -8.97
C ALA A 588 9.82 2.78 -8.48
N ARG A 589 9.17 3.78 -7.87
CA ARG A 589 9.83 4.96 -7.28
C ARG A 589 10.69 4.64 -6.05
N ILE A 590 10.37 3.58 -5.30
CA ILE A 590 11.20 3.07 -4.20
C ILE A 590 12.40 2.30 -4.74
N GLU A 591 12.19 1.42 -5.72
CA GLU A 591 13.24 0.55 -6.29
C GLU A 591 14.29 1.34 -7.07
N ALA A 592 13.86 2.33 -7.87
CA ALA A 592 14.77 3.25 -8.57
C ALA A 592 15.69 4.05 -7.62
N ARG A 593 15.34 4.17 -6.33
CA ARG A 593 16.15 4.83 -5.29
C ARG A 593 16.98 3.87 -4.44
N ARG A 594 16.80 2.55 -4.58
CA ARG A 594 17.46 1.53 -3.74
C ARG A 594 17.88 0.32 -4.60
N PRO A 595 19.12 0.28 -5.12
CA PRO A 595 19.60 -0.81 -5.98
C PRO A 595 19.47 -2.22 -5.39
N ARG A 596 19.58 -2.40 -4.06
CA ARG A 596 19.28 -3.68 -3.38
C ARG A 596 17.85 -4.14 -3.65
N PHE A 597 16.86 -3.24 -3.52
CA PHE A 597 15.45 -3.58 -3.72
C PHE A 597 15.16 -3.84 -5.21
N LEU A 598 15.71 -3.03 -6.12
CA LEU A 598 15.56 -3.22 -7.57
C LEU A 598 16.07 -4.59 -8.02
N LYS A 599 17.23 -5.05 -7.52
CA LYS A 599 17.82 -6.36 -7.87
C LYS A 599 16.89 -7.55 -7.56
N THR A 600 16.04 -7.44 -6.54
CA THR A 600 15.10 -8.50 -6.11
C THR A 600 13.64 -8.13 -6.43
N ARG A 601 13.38 -6.97 -7.06
CA ARG A 601 12.05 -6.33 -7.19
C ARG A 601 11.27 -6.39 -5.87
N ALA A 602 11.95 -6.10 -4.76
CA ALA A 602 11.47 -6.36 -3.40
C ALA A 602 10.21 -5.56 -3.03
N ALA A 603 10.06 -4.33 -3.54
CA ALA A 603 8.87 -3.53 -3.29
C ALA A 603 7.71 -3.99 -4.18
N THR A 604 7.94 -4.23 -5.48
CA THR A 604 6.92 -4.80 -6.38
C THR A 604 6.41 -6.15 -5.88
N ARG A 605 7.30 -7.07 -5.49
CA ARG A 605 6.94 -8.39 -4.93
C ARG A 605 6.10 -8.27 -3.65
N SER A 606 6.53 -7.44 -2.70
CA SER A 606 5.79 -7.22 -1.44
C SER A 606 4.42 -6.58 -1.69
N ALA A 607 4.36 -5.51 -2.49
CA ALA A 607 3.10 -4.81 -2.78
C ALA A 607 2.09 -5.69 -3.52
N ARG A 608 2.52 -6.45 -4.55
CA ARG A 608 1.64 -7.41 -5.26
C ARG A 608 1.07 -8.44 -4.29
N SER A 609 1.89 -8.98 -3.39
CA SER A 609 1.47 -10.00 -2.42
C SER A 609 0.46 -9.46 -1.41
N VAL A 610 0.69 -8.28 -0.83
CA VAL A 610 -0.29 -7.64 0.09
C VAL A 610 -1.57 -7.27 -0.66
N PHE A 611 -1.48 -6.72 -1.87
CA PHE A 611 -2.68 -6.40 -2.66
C PHE A 611 -3.51 -7.66 -2.97
N PHE A 612 -2.86 -8.74 -3.42
CA PHE A 612 -3.53 -10.00 -3.77
C PHE A 612 -4.26 -10.65 -2.58
N ALA A 613 -3.66 -10.61 -1.40
CA ALA A 613 -4.26 -11.21 -0.20
C ALA A 613 -5.29 -10.30 0.50
N THR A 614 -5.21 -8.98 0.33
CA THR A 614 -5.98 -8.04 1.19
C THR A 614 -7.04 -7.22 0.47
N ALA A 615 -6.97 -7.06 -0.86
CA ALA A 615 -8.01 -6.36 -1.61
C ALA A 615 -9.42 -6.99 -1.51
N PRO A 616 -9.60 -8.34 -1.47
CA PRO A 616 -10.92 -8.95 -1.26
C PRO A 616 -11.60 -8.54 0.05
N HIS A 617 -10.82 -8.19 1.07
CA HIS A 617 -11.31 -7.82 2.40
C HIS A 617 -11.78 -6.36 2.52
N ALA A 618 -11.92 -5.64 1.40
CA ALA A 618 -12.47 -4.28 1.32
C ALA A 618 -11.86 -3.25 2.29
N GLY A 619 -10.58 -3.43 2.67
CA GLY A 619 -9.89 -2.54 3.62
C GLY A 619 -10.06 -2.88 5.10
N VAL A 620 -10.64 -4.04 5.46
CA VAL A 620 -10.86 -4.47 6.85
C VAL A 620 -9.61 -5.14 7.44
N ARG A 621 -9.10 -4.61 8.56
CA ARG A 621 -7.90 -5.11 9.28
C ARG A 621 -7.88 -6.63 9.51
N ARG A 622 -9.03 -7.28 9.74
CA ARG A 622 -9.11 -8.73 10.00
C ARG A 622 -8.59 -9.60 8.84
N GLY A 623 -8.47 -9.04 7.64
CA GLY A 623 -7.91 -9.72 6.46
C GLY A 623 -6.57 -9.13 5.99
N GLY A 624 -5.76 -8.60 6.90
CA GLY A 624 -4.42 -8.04 6.61
C GLY A 624 -3.29 -9.06 6.74
N LEU A 625 -2.41 -9.10 5.74
CA LEU A 625 -1.29 -10.05 5.61
C LEU A 625 -0.20 -9.82 6.67
N THR A 626 0.30 -10.88 7.30
CA THR A 626 1.43 -10.80 8.23
C THR A 626 2.78 -10.72 7.51
N GLY A 627 3.83 -10.29 8.21
CA GLY A 627 5.20 -10.35 7.72
C GLY A 627 5.67 -11.78 7.40
N SER A 628 5.10 -12.80 8.06
CA SER A 628 5.43 -14.21 7.79
C SER A 628 4.81 -14.74 6.48
N GLU A 629 3.55 -14.41 6.23
CA GLU A 629 2.86 -14.78 4.99
C GLU A 629 3.41 -13.98 3.79
N LEU A 630 3.78 -12.70 3.99
CA LEU A 630 4.50 -11.91 2.99
C LEU A 630 5.77 -12.62 2.52
N ARG A 631 6.60 -13.09 3.46
CA ARG A 631 7.85 -13.80 3.15
C ARG A 631 7.54 -15.12 2.42
N LEU A 632 6.50 -15.85 2.82
CA LEU A 632 6.03 -17.05 2.12
C LEU A 632 5.61 -16.77 0.66
N ALA A 633 4.94 -15.64 0.40
CA ALA A 633 4.50 -15.24 -0.93
C ALA A 633 5.65 -14.69 -1.82
N CYS A 634 6.67 -14.06 -1.23
CA CYS A 634 7.72 -13.31 -1.95
C CYS A 634 9.06 -14.04 -2.11
N ALA A 635 9.47 -14.87 -1.14
CA ALA A 635 10.85 -15.36 -1.06
C ALA A 635 11.07 -16.65 -1.86
N GLN A 636 12.17 -16.69 -2.62
CA GLN A 636 12.59 -17.85 -3.41
C GLN A 636 13.97 -18.34 -2.97
N PRO A 637 14.35 -19.61 -3.25
CA PRO A 637 15.64 -20.16 -2.84
C PRO A 637 16.82 -19.32 -3.38
N GLY A 638 17.53 -18.63 -2.48
CA GLY A 638 18.63 -17.71 -2.81
C GLY A 638 18.32 -16.22 -2.58
N ASP A 639 17.08 -15.84 -2.28
CA ASP A 639 16.73 -14.47 -1.86
C ASP A 639 17.20 -14.17 -0.42
N GLN A 640 17.59 -12.93 -0.15
CA GLN A 640 17.84 -12.44 1.22
C GLN A 640 16.52 -12.09 1.89
N ILE A 641 15.93 -13.03 2.64
CA ILE A 641 14.57 -12.97 3.21
C ILE A 641 14.21 -11.61 3.85
N ALA A 642 15.10 -11.02 4.64
CA ALA A 642 14.87 -9.75 5.33
C ALA A 642 14.51 -8.57 4.39
N ILE A 643 14.91 -8.62 3.12
CA ILE A 643 14.69 -7.53 2.15
C ILE A 643 13.21 -7.23 1.91
N PHE A 644 12.34 -8.23 2.03
CA PHE A 644 10.89 -8.08 1.82
C PHE A 644 10.23 -7.32 2.98
N ALA A 645 10.74 -7.49 4.20
CA ALA A 645 10.34 -6.70 5.37
C ALA A 645 10.86 -5.25 5.26
N GLU A 646 12.15 -5.06 4.95
CA GLU A 646 12.74 -3.72 4.69
C GLU A 646 11.93 -2.94 3.62
N ALA A 647 11.48 -3.63 2.57
CA ALA A 647 10.69 -3.04 1.50
C ALA A 647 9.23 -2.75 1.91
N LEU A 648 8.58 -3.64 2.67
CA LEU A 648 7.20 -3.44 3.11
C LEU A 648 7.08 -2.29 4.13
N GLU A 649 8.04 -2.13 5.03
CA GLU A 649 8.04 -0.99 5.96
C GLU A 649 8.21 0.35 5.23
N GLU A 650 9.12 0.43 4.24
CA GLU A 650 9.32 1.64 3.43
C GLU A 650 8.10 1.95 2.52
N LEU A 651 7.37 0.91 2.07
CA LEU A 651 6.08 1.06 1.40
C LEU A 651 5.01 1.64 2.36
N ALA A 652 4.75 0.98 3.48
CA ALA A 652 3.70 1.36 4.44
C ALA A 652 3.93 2.76 5.04
N ARG A 653 5.20 3.17 5.21
CA ARG A 653 5.56 4.52 5.70
C ARG A 653 5.22 5.66 4.75
N ARG A 654 5.02 5.38 3.45
CA ARG A 654 4.91 6.39 2.39
C ARG A 654 3.64 6.27 1.52
N SER A 655 3.01 5.10 1.50
CA SER A 655 1.86 4.78 0.67
C SER A 655 0.63 5.63 1.02
N ALA A 656 -0.15 5.98 0.00
CA ALA A 656 -1.45 6.59 0.18
C ALA A 656 -2.51 5.62 0.74
N HIS A 657 -2.36 4.30 0.54
CA HIS A 657 -3.44 3.32 0.73
C HIS A 657 -3.05 2.02 1.46
N LEU A 658 -1.77 1.79 1.73
CA LEU A 658 -1.29 0.66 2.53
C LEU A 658 -1.27 1.01 4.02
N TYR A 659 -2.06 0.29 4.81
CA TYR A 659 -2.12 0.40 6.27
C TYR A 659 -1.22 -0.65 6.94
N ARG A 660 -0.83 -0.37 8.19
CA ARG A 660 -0.10 -1.27 9.09
C ARG A 660 -0.70 -1.17 10.48
N ASP A 661 -0.87 -2.30 11.16
CA ASP A 661 -1.22 -2.36 12.58
C ASP A 661 -0.50 -3.57 13.22
N GLY A 662 0.57 -3.28 13.97
CA GLY A 662 1.54 -4.29 14.40
C GLY A 662 2.32 -4.89 13.22
N ASP A 663 2.16 -6.20 13.02
CA ASP A 663 2.70 -6.96 11.88
C ASP A 663 1.65 -7.23 10.77
N SER A 664 0.41 -6.76 10.91
CA SER A 664 -0.62 -6.93 9.87
C SER A 664 -0.67 -5.73 8.93
N TYR A 665 -0.67 -5.99 7.62
CA TYR A 665 -0.63 -4.98 6.56
C TYR A 665 -1.75 -5.21 5.55
N TRP A 666 -2.42 -4.15 5.09
CA TRP A 666 -3.50 -4.28 4.10
C TRP A 666 -3.70 -3.02 3.26
N TYR A 667 -4.19 -3.20 2.02
CA TYR A 667 -4.64 -2.08 1.19
C TYR A 667 -6.11 -1.73 1.50
N SER A 668 -6.43 -0.44 1.51
CA SER A 668 -7.81 0.07 1.68
C SER A 668 -8.14 1.14 0.62
N PRO A 669 -9.39 1.20 0.12
CA PRO A 669 -9.89 2.32 -0.67
C PRO A 669 -9.72 3.69 0.01
N GLN A 670 -9.82 3.72 1.35
CA GLN A 670 -9.64 4.93 2.13
C GLN A 670 -8.15 5.35 2.17
N PRO A 671 -7.83 6.66 2.11
CA PRO A 671 -6.46 7.14 2.21
C PRO A 671 -5.95 7.15 3.65
N THR A 672 -4.69 6.81 3.85
CA THR A 672 -4.04 6.81 5.17
C THR A 672 -4.03 8.20 5.80
N LEU A 673 -3.97 8.28 7.14
CA LEU A 673 -3.86 9.57 7.84
C LEU A 673 -2.63 10.38 7.42
N ASN A 674 -1.51 9.71 7.09
CA ASN A 674 -0.32 10.37 6.55
C ASN A 674 -0.59 11.04 5.20
N LYS A 675 -1.38 10.39 4.33
CA LYS A 675 -1.81 10.92 3.04
C LYS A 675 -2.78 12.08 3.20
N LEU A 676 -3.79 11.95 4.07
CA LEU A 676 -4.73 13.01 4.40
C LEU A 676 -4.01 14.25 4.97
N ALA A 677 -3.02 14.05 5.85
CA ALA A 677 -2.20 15.13 6.38
C ALA A 677 -1.31 15.77 5.30
N ALA A 678 -0.72 14.98 4.40
CA ALA A 678 0.07 15.50 3.29
C ALA A 678 -0.78 16.27 2.26
N ASP A 679 -2.05 15.90 2.08
CA ASP A 679 -2.98 16.60 1.19
C ASP A 679 -3.47 17.90 1.82
N ARG A 680 -4.00 17.86 3.05
CA ARG A 680 -4.40 19.09 3.78
C ARG A 680 -3.23 20.06 3.95
N ALA A 681 -1.98 19.58 4.06
CA ALA A 681 -0.79 20.43 4.11
C ALA A 681 -0.46 21.14 2.78
N ARG A 682 -0.96 20.66 1.63
CA ARG A 682 -0.87 21.37 0.35
C ARG A 682 -1.91 22.48 0.24
N ASP A 683 -3.06 22.30 0.89
CA ASP A 683 -4.16 23.27 0.91
C ASP A 683 -3.90 24.44 1.89
N VAL A 684 -2.97 24.29 2.84
CA VAL A 684 -2.54 25.38 3.74
C VAL A 684 -1.73 26.44 2.96
N SER A 685 -2.40 27.56 2.67
CA SER A 685 -1.82 28.74 2.02
C SER A 685 -0.61 29.30 2.78
N GLU A 686 0.25 30.05 2.08
CA GLU A 686 1.43 30.67 2.67
C GLU A 686 1.09 31.62 3.83
N ARG A 687 0.05 32.45 3.67
CA ARG A 687 -0.44 33.33 4.73
C ARG A 687 -0.87 32.57 5.98
N ALA A 688 -1.46 31.39 5.83
CA ALA A 688 -1.86 30.54 6.96
C ALA A 688 -0.66 29.83 7.62
N ALA A 689 0.38 29.51 6.85
CA ALA A 689 1.65 28.99 7.36
C ALA A 689 2.43 30.07 8.14
N ASP A 690 2.54 31.27 7.59
CA ASP A 690 3.22 32.41 8.22
C ASP A 690 2.49 32.87 9.49
N ALA A 691 1.15 32.93 9.46
CA ALA A 691 0.35 33.19 10.66
C ALA A 691 0.61 32.14 11.77
N ARG A 692 0.75 30.86 11.41
CA ARG A 692 1.12 29.82 12.38
C ARG A 692 2.54 29.97 12.91
N ILE A 693 3.48 30.45 12.11
CA ILE A 693 4.82 30.79 12.60
C ILE A 693 4.75 31.96 13.59
N ILE A 694 3.99 33.01 13.26
CA ILE A 694 3.79 34.19 14.12
C ILE A 694 3.20 33.81 15.49
N GLU A 695 2.23 32.90 15.54
CA GLU A 695 1.71 32.33 16.81
C GLU A 695 2.84 31.73 17.67
N VAL A 696 3.74 30.93 17.07
CA VAL A 696 4.86 30.30 17.79
C VAL A 696 5.93 31.32 18.20
N LEU A 697 6.17 32.35 17.41
CA LEU A 697 7.08 33.46 17.78
C LEU A 697 6.52 34.28 18.96
N ARG A 698 5.20 34.52 18.99
CA ARG A 698 4.51 35.18 20.12
C ARG A 698 4.50 34.31 21.38
N ASP A 699 4.53 32.98 21.25
CA ASP A 699 4.81 32.08 22.38
C ASP A 699 6.28 32.15 22.85
N GLU A 700 7.27 32.23 21.95
CA GLU A 700 8.68 32.44 22.33
C GLU A 700 8.91 33.79 23.05
N GLN A 701 8.16 34.84 22.69
CA GLN A 701 8.22 36.18 23.31
C GLN A 701 8.03 36.16 24.83
N ARG A 702 7.30 35.16 25.36
CA ARG A 702 7.08 34.99 26.81
C ARG A 702 8.40 34.82 27.58
N SER A 703 9.43 34.26 26.94
CA SER A 703 10.77 34.12 27.52
C SER A 703 11.66 35.30 27.11
N ARG A 704 11.68 36.38 27.91
CA ARG A 704 12.47 37.58 27.60
C ARG A 704 14.00 37.38 27.67
N ALA A 705 14.46 36.26 28.23
CA ALA A 705 15.87 35.99 28.53
C ALA A 705 16.51 37.14 29.33
N GLY A 706 17.48 37.86 28.76
CA GLY A 706 18.10 39.03 29.39
C GLY A 706 17.60 40.39 28.89
N PHE A 707 16.67 40.43 27.94
CA PHE A 707 16.12 41.68 27.41
C PHE A 707 15.05 42.26 28.33
N PRO A 708 15.05 43.57 28.62
CA PRO A 708 13.92 44.25 29.25
C PRO A 708 12.62 44.10 28.46
N ARG A 709 12.69 44.21 27.12
CA ARG A 709 11.56 44.12 26.18
C ARG A 709 11.83 43.15 25.03
N VAL A 710 10.81 42.39 24.64
CA VAL A 710 10.82 41.56 23.41
C VAL A 710 9.48 41.74 22.70
N HIS A 711 9.53 42.01 21.40
CA HIS A 711 8.37 42.15 20.51
C HIS A 711 8.50 41.11 19.39
N ALA A 712 7.55 40.17 19.26
CA ALA A 712 7.66 39.08 18.31
C ALA A 712 6.63 39.16 17.19
N ALA A 713 7.13 39.36 15.97
CA ALA A 713 6.37 39.64 14.76
C ALA A 713 5.23 40.65 15.03
N PRO A 714 5.55 41.89 15.44
CA PRO A 714 4.55 42.95 15.61
C PRO A 714 3.89 43.23 14.26
N ASP A 715 2.58 43.54 14.27
CA ASP A 715 1.81 43.72 13.04
C ASP A 715 2.22 45.00 12.26
N ASN A 716 2.84 45.96 12.96
CA ASN A 716 3.53 47.12 12.41
C ASN A 716 4.79 47.42 13.25
N LEU A 717 5.93 47.68 12.60
CA LEU A 717 7.21 47.94 13.28
C LEU A 717 7.34 49.36 13.83
N THR A 718 6.58 50.33 13.28
CA THR A 718 6.64 51.72 13.75
C THR A 718 5.96 51.91 15.13
N ASP A 719 5.16 50.94 15.58
CA ASP A 719 4.40 51.02 16.84
C ASP A 719 5.22 50.63 18.08
N ILE A 720 6.42 50.06 17.89
CA ILE A 720 7.35 49.69 18.96
C ILE A 720 7.74 50.94 19.77
N GLU A 721 7.47 50.94 21.08
CA GLU A 721 7.64 52.17 21.87
C GLU A 721 9.09 52.67 21.87
N ASP A 722 9.26 53.98 21.69
CA ASP A 722 10.57 54.62 21.80
C ASP A 722 10.91 54.79 23.28
N ARG A 723 11.81 53.94 23.79
CA ARG A 723 12.34 53.96 25.16
C ARG A 723 13.81 53.55 25.13
N ARG A 724 14.60 54.07 26.07
CA ARG A 724 16.05 53.85 26.19
C ARG A 724 16.47 52.40 26.43
N ALA A 725 15.72 51.66 27.25
CA ALA A 725 16.01 50.25 27.55
C ALA A 725 15.89 49.35 26.29
N THR A 726 16.93 48.55 26.05
CA THR A 726 17.10 47.75 24.83
C THR A 726 15.94 46.76 24.63
N ALA A 727 15.44 46.70 23.40
CA ALA A 727 14.39 45.78 22.98
C ALA A 727 14.90 44.81 21.90
N LEU A 728 14.49 43.54 22.00
CA LEU A 728 14.59 42.58 20.89
C LEU A 728 13.32 42.63 20.04
N VAL A 729 13.50 42.74 18.73
CA VAL A 729 12.43 42.69 17.73
C VAL A 729 12.61 41.45 16.87
N ILE A 730 11.80 40.42 17.09
CA ILE A 730 11.81 39.22 16.25
C ILE A 730 10.97 39.54 15.01
N LEU A 731 11.62 39.65 13.85
CA LEU A 731 10.97 40.06 12.60
C LEU A 731 10.00 38.98 12.06
N PRO A 732 8.92 39.36 11.35
CA PRO A 732 7.96 38.42 10.79
C PRO A 732 8.55 37.55 9.66
N PRO A 733 7.90 36.42 9.31
CA PRO A 733 8.34 35.52 8.23
C PRO A 733 8.66 36.19 6.88
N SER A 734 7.94 37.27 6.55
CA SER A 734 8.11 38.06 5.32
C SER A 734 9.38 38.92 5.30
N ALA A 735 9.89 39.31 6.47
CA ALA A 735 11.07 40.16 6.63
C ALA A 735 12.32 39.28 6.83
N TYR A 736 12.60 38.41 5.85
CA TYR A 736 13.76 37.51 5.86
C TYR A 736 15.04 38.23 5.43
N HIS A 737 16.18 37.74 5.94
CA HIS A 737 17.50 38.21 5.53
C HIS A 737 18.07 37.32 4.42
N ASP A 738 18.48 37.98 3.34
CA ASP A 738 19.26 37.42 2.25
C ASP A 738 20.57 38.21 2.15
N ALA A 739 21.69 37.51 2.30
CA ALA A 739 23.02 38.09 2.22
C ALA A 739 23.41 38.52 0.78
N GLY A 740 22.77 37.94 -0.24
CA GLY A 740 22.98 38.34 -1.64
C GLY A 740 22.31 39.67 -2.01
N ALA A 741 21.18 39.98 -1.38
CA ALA A 741 20.45 41.25 -1.58
C ALA A 741 21.03 42.44 -0.78
N GLY A 742 21.89 42.18 0.22
CA GLY A 742 22.54 43.20 1.01
C GLY A 742 21.55 44.19 1.64
N ALA A 743 21.64 45.46 1.21
CA ALA A 743 20.77 46.55 1.70
C ALA A 743 19.30 46.45 1.24
N GLU A 744 19.02 45.80 0.11
CA GLU A 744 17.65 45.57 -0.38
C GLU A 744 16.95 44.38 0.29
N SER A 745 17.67 43.67 1.17
CA SER A 745 17.12 42.52 1.89
C SER A 745 15.89 42.91 2.74
N PRO A 746 14.77 42.17 2.67
CA PRO A 746 13.54 42.53 3.38
C PRO A 746 13.70 42.77 4.88
N ALA A 747 14.56 41.98 5.55
CA ALA A 747 14.91 42.20 6.96
C ALA A 747 15.63 43.53 7.22
N VAL A 748 16.51 43.95 6.32
CA VAL A 748 17.30 45.18 6.44
C VAL A 748 16.41 46.40 6.18
N VAL A 749 15.56 46.36 5.13
CA VAL A 749 14.55 47.39 4.86
C VAL A 749 13.58 47.56 6.04
N ALA A 750 13.07 46.44 6.59
CA ALA A 750 12.17 46.46 7.74
C ALA A 750 12.84 47.01 9.02
N ALA A 751 14.10 46.62 9.29
CA ALA A 751 14.87 47.17 10.40
C ALA A 751 15.21 48.65 10.20
N HIS A 752 15.44 49.10 8.96
CA HIS A 752 15.71 50.50 8.62
C HIS A 752 14.49 51.38 8.90
N GLU A 753 13.32 51.04 8.39
CA GLU A 753 12.06 51.76 8.69
C GLU A 753 11.80 51.82 10.22
N ALA A 754 12.00 50.70 10.92
CA ALA A 754 11.83 50.62 12.36
C ALA A 754 12.81 51.51 13.14
N LEU A 755 14.04 51.69 12.65
CA LEU A 755 15.05 52.57 13.25
C LEU A 755 14.82 54.06 12.95
N GLU A 756 14.12 54.38 11.87
CA GLU A 756 13.84 55.75 11.49
C GLU A 756 12.52 56.29 12.05
N ARG A 757 11.50 55.44 12.19
CA ARG A 757 10.12 55.86 12.49
C ARG A 757 9.56 55.30 13.80
N ARG A 758 8.73 56.10 14.44
CA ARG A 758 7.89 55.71 15.57
C ARG A 758 6.50 56.34 15.42
N GLY A 759 5.52 55.54 14.99
CA GLY A 759 4.24 56.02 14.47
C GLY A 759 4.44 57.03 13.34
N SER A 760 3.77 58.17 13.43
CA SER A 760 3.93 59.29 12.49
C SER A 760 5.29 60.01 12.60
N GLY A 761 5.95 59.95 13.76
CA GLY A 761 7.17 60.71 14.07
C GLY A 761 8.48 59.99 13.73
N GLN A 762 9.59 60.72 13.86
CA GLN A 762 10.94 60.17 13.80
C GLN A 762 11.28 59.47 15.13
N ARG A 763 12.02 58.37 15.07
CA ARG A 763 12.54 57.66 16.25
C ARG A 763 13.82 58.31 16.78
N SER A 764 13.91 58.50 18.09
CA SER A 764 15.10 59.01 18.79
C SER A 764 16.05 57.89 19.21
N TYR A 765 15.57 56.89 19.93
CA TYR A 765 16.41 55.90 20.62
C TYR A 765 16.83 54.73 19.71
N ARG A 766 17.52 55.04 18.60
CA ARG A 766 17.92 54.06 17.57
C ARG A 766 18.81 52.96 18.13
N ASN A 767 19.73 53.29 19.03
CA ASN A 767 20.62 52.32 19.63
C ASN A 767 19.87 51.33 20.55
N ALA A 768 18.64 51.62 21.00
CA ALA A 768 17.87 50.71 21.83
C ALA A 768 17.25 49.51 21.07
N LEU A 769 17.35 49.42 19.73
CA LEU A 769 16.70 48.34 18.96
C LEU A 769 17.70 47.30 18.41
N VAL A 770 17.52 46.04 18.82
CA VAL A 770 18.14 44.84 18.24
C VAL A 770 17.05 44.06 17.51
N PHE A 771 17.31 43.60 16.29
CA PHE A 771 16.38 42.79 15.51
C PHE A 771 16.93 41.37 15.32
N VAL A 772 16.05 40.40 15.09
CA VAL A 772 16.45 39.06 14.61
C VAL A 772 15.53 38.59 13.48
N ALA A 773 16.13 38.18 12.37
CA ALA A 773 15.46 37.85 11.12
C ALA A 773 15.61 36.36 10.73
N PRO A 774 14.62 35.79 10.00
CA PRO A 774 14.76 34.47 9.40
C PRO A 774 15.73 34.47 8.22
N ASP A 775 16.49 33.40 8.06
CA ASP A 775 17.36 33.13 6.92
C ASP A 775 16.56 32.71 5.68
N ALA A 776 16.81 33.36 4.54
CA ALA A 776 16.15 33.07 3.26
C ALA A 776 16.21 31.58 2.85
N SER A 777 17.28 30.87 3.20
CA SER A 777 17.46 29.44 2.87
C SER A 777 16.60 28.51 3.74
N ASN A 778 16.19 28.96 4.93
CA ASN A 778 15.54 28.14 5.95
C ASN A 778 14.05 28.46 6.16
N ILE A 779 13.58 29.64 5.73
CA ILE A 779 12.19 30.07 5.98
C ILE A 779 11.15 29.13 5.35
N ASP A 780 11.40 28.61 4.15
CA ASP A 780 10.49 27.67 3.50
C ASP A 780 10.44 26.30 4.18
N ALA A 781 11.50 25.88 4.89
CA ALA A 781 11.47 24.68 5.73
C ALA A 781 10.56 24.89 6.95
N ALA A 782 10.62 26.06 7.59
CA ALA A 782 9.71 26.43 8.66
C ALA A 782 8.25 26.51 8.18
N ARG A 783 8.00 27.13 7.02
CA ARG A 783 6.68 27.18 6.36
C ARG A 783 6.15 25.78 6.01
N GLN A 784 6.99 24.89 5.48
CA GLN A 784 6.59 23.51 5.19
C GLN A 784 6.22 22.73 6.47
N ASN A 785 6.92 22.96 7.59
CA ASN A 785 6.55 22.35 8.87
C ASN A 785 5.29 22.98 9.47
N ALA A 786 5.05 24.29 9.28
CA ALA A 786 3.82 24.96 9.71
C ALA A 786 2.60 24.42 8.96
N ARG A 787 2.73 24.20 7.64
CA ARG A 787 1.72 23.52 6.80
C ARG A 787 1.40 22.10 7.32
N ARG A 788 2.42 21.32 7.68
CA ARG A 788 2.26 19.96 8.27
C ARG A 788 1.60 19.99 9.65
N GLU A 789 1.99 20.90 10.53
CA GLU A 789 1.41 21.02 11.87
C GLU A 789 -0.06 21.41 11.79
N ARG A 790 -0.41 22.42 10.99
CA ARG A 790 -1.81 22.80 10.72
C ARG A 790 -2.63 21.65 10.13
N ALA A 791 -2.05 20.83 9.25
CA ALA A 791 -2.74 19.66 8.71
C ALA A 791 -3.06 18.60 9.78
N TRP A 792 -2.09 18.23 10.63
CA TRP A 792 -2.35 17.30 11.74
C TRP A 792 -3.31 17.87 12.79
N GLN A 793 -3.20 19.17 13.12
CA GLN A 793 -4.16 19.86 13.97
C GLN A 793 -5.57 19.84 13.37
N SER A 794 -5.72 19.96 12.04
CA SER A 794 -7.04 19.87 11.39
C SER A 794 -7.65 18.47 11.51
N ILE A 795 -6.85 17.40 11.34
CA ILE A 795 -7.26 16.00 11.51
C ILE A 795 -7.72 15.76 12.96
N LEU A 796 -7.11 16.41 13.94
CA LEU A 796 -7.49 16.34 15.35
C LEU A 796 -8.64 17.27 15.75
N LYS A 797 -9.15 18.12 14.86
CA LYS A 797 -10.29 19.02 15.09
C LYS A 797 -11.53 18.68 14.27
N ASP A 798 -11.36 17.84 13.26
CA ASP A 798 -12.40 17.27 12.41
C ASP A 798 -13.23 16.24 13.20
N ALA A 799 -14.51 16.55 13.45
CA ALA A 799 -15.39 15.70 14.25
C ALA A 799 -15.79 14.43 13.49
N ASP A 800 -16.32 14.58 12.28
CA ASP A 800 -16.76 13.48 11.42
C ASP A 800 -15.64 12.46 11.16
N LEU A 801 -14.41 12.94 10.95
CA LEU A 801 -13.25 12.05 10.85
C LEU A 801 -12.97 11.33 12.17
N ARG A 802 -12.92 12.07 13.30
CA ARG A 802 -12.54 11.52 14.60
C ARG A 802 -13.47 10.43 15.10
N ASP A 803 -14.78 10.56 14.89
CA ASP A 803 -15.76 9.56 15.31
C ASP A 803 -15.64 8.26 14.48
N ASN A 804 -15.01 8.33 13.31
CA ASN A 804 -14.66 7.19 12.46
C ASN A 804 -13.22 6.66 12.69
N LEU A 805 -12.39 7.28 13.53
CA LEU A 805 -11.03 6.79 13.81
C LEU A 805 -11.00 5.76 14.94
N THR A 806 -10.25 4.68 14.73
CA THR A 806 -9.93 3.74 15.81
C THR A 806 -9.07 4.41 16.90
N ARG A 807 -9.06 3.83 18.12
CA ARG A 807 -8.21 4.29 19.22
C ARG A 807 -6.72 4.34 18.84
N ALA A 808 -6.25 3.37 18.05
CA ALA A 808 -4.87 3.31 17.56
C ALA A 808 -4.56 4.48 16.61
N GLN A 809 -5.39 4.68 15.57
CA GLN A 809 -5.26 5.81 14.64
C GLN A 809 -5.35 7.17 15.34
N THR A 810 -6.19 7.29 16.37
CA THR A 810 -6.30 8.50 17.20
C THR A 810 -5.02 8.75 18.01
N GLY A 811 -4.40 7.70 18.54
CA GLY A 811 -3.09 7.77 19.22
C GLY A 811 -1.98 8.21 18.26
N ASP A 812 -1.91 7.59 17.08
CA ASP A 812 -0.95 7.96 16.03
C ASP A 812 -1.13 9.40 15.55
N ALA A 813 -2.37 9.85 15.30
CA ALA A 813 -2.66 11.23 14.90
C ALA A 813 -2.16 12.25 15.94
N LYS A 814 -2.39 11.99 17.23
CA LYS A 814 -1.84 12.81 18.33
C LYS A 814 -0.31 12.79 18.35
N GLY A 815 0.29 11.60 18.21
CA GLY A 815 1.74 11.44 18.15
C GLY A 815 2.38 12.17 16.96
N GLN A 816 1.75 12.19 15.79
CA GLN A 816 2.23 12.96 14.65
C GLN A 816 2.03 14.47 14.82
N ALA A 817 0.93 14.91 15.44
CA ALA A 817 0.70 16.31 15.73
C ALA A 817 1.82 16.89 16.62
N GLU A 818 2.13 16.28 17.77
CA GLU A 818 3.22 16.78 18.63
C GLU A 818 4.59 16.69 17.96
N ARG A 819 4.91 15.59 17.25
CA ARG A 819 6.15 15.50 16.44
C ARG A 819 6.26 16.62 15.40
N SER A 820 5.14 16.99 14.76
CA SER A 820 5.10 18.09 13.79
C SER A 820 5.24 19.48 14.43
N ARG A 821 4.69 19.66 15.64
CA ARG A 821 4.84 20.87 16.46
C ARG A 821 6.28 21.08 16.93
N GLU A 822 6.94 20.03 17.41
CA GLU A 822 8.37 20.09 17.71
C GLU A 822 9.21 20.40 16.46
N ALA A 823 8.89 19.77 15.31
CA ALA A 823 9.60 20.00 14.07
C ALA A 823 9.46 21.46 13.58
N LEU A 824 8.26 22.02 13.67
CA LEU A 824 7.99 23.44 13.45
C LEU A 824 8.86 24.32 14.37
N LEU A 825 8.80 24.12 15.68
CA LEU A 825 9.58 24.89 16.66
C LEU A 825 11.08 24.83 16.40
N ARG A 826 11.63 23.64 16.13
CA ARG A 826 13.04 23.46 15.76
C ARG A 826 13.40 24.21 14.47
N SER A 827 12.57 24.12 13.43
CA SER A 827 12.83 24.82 12.16
C SER A 827 12.72 26.35 12.28
N ILE A 828 11.81 26.88 13.10
CA ILE A 828 11.74 28.31 13.42
C ILE A 828 13.03 28.76 14.11
N ARG A 829 13.46 28.06 15.16
CA ARG A 829 14.70 28.35 15.90
C ARG A 829 16.00 28.19 15.08
N GLN A 830 15.92 27.51 13.93
CA GLN A 830 17.01 27.36 12.95
C GLN A 830 16.91 28.34 11.77
N ALA A 831 15.75 28.97 11.56
CA ALA A 831 15.57 30.02 10.57
C ALA A 831 15.92 31.40 11.15
N TRP A 832 15.43 31.76 12.35
CA TRP A 832 15.71 33.06 12.99
C TRP A 832 17.14 33.12 13.54
N VAL A 833 18.10 33.42 12.66
CA VAL A 833 19.54 33.36 12.95
C VAL A 833 20.33 34.60 12.52
N HIS A 834 19.70 35.63 11.94
CA HIS A 834 20.40 36.87 11.55
C HIS A 834 20.07 38.00 12.51
N VAL A 835 21.02 38.37 13.35
CA VAL A 835 20.87 39.50 14.28
C VAL A 835 21.23 40.78 13.54
N LEU A 836 20.29 41.71 13.44
CA LEU A 836 20.52 43.02 12.83
C LEU A 836 20.51 44.10 13.90
N HIS A 837 21.43 45.06 13.81
CA HIS A 837 21.46 46.22 14.69
C HIS A 837 22.07 47.43 13.98
N PRO A 838 21.71 48.67 14.37
CA PRO A 838 22.46 49.83 13.89
C PRO A 838 23.88 49.79 14.48
N GLY A 839 24.85 50.24 13.69
CA GLY A 839 26.22 50.56 14.05
C GLY A 839 26.66 51.85 13.33
N PRO A 840 27.77 52.49 13.73
CA PRO A 840 28.27 53.66 13.00
C PRO A 840 28.65 53.28 11.56
N PRO A 841 28.51 54.21 10.59
CA PRO A 841 29.04 54.02 9.24
C PRO A 841 30.57 54.02 9.26
N ASP A 842 31.18 53.26 8.35
CA ASP A 842 32.63 53.34 8.10
C ASP A 842 32.99 54.53 7.19
N ALA A 843 34.28 54.84 7.08
CA ALA A 843 34.75 55.92 6.20
C ALA A 843 34.60 55.52 4.72
N GLY A 844 33.55 56.03 4.07
CA GLY A 844 33.18 55.66 2.70
C GLY A 844 32.04 54.63 2.63
N ASP A 845 31.23 54.48 3.68
CA ASP A 845 29.98 53.69 3.62
C ASP A 845 28.92 54.41 2.76
N ASP A 846 28.47 53.77 1.67
CA ASP A 846 27.37 54.27 0.83
C ASP A 846 25.98 53.77 1.29
N ALA A 847 25.93 52.95 2.36
CA ALA A 847 24.75 52.20 2.74
C ALA A 847 23.55 53.07 3.23
N PRO A 848 22.30 52.59 3.08
CA PRO A 848 21.12 53.29 3.58
C PRO A 848 21.20 53.59 5.07
N GLY A 849 20.98 54.86 5.42
CA GLY A 849 21.14 55.40 6.77
C GLY A 849 22.42 56.20 7.00
N THR A 850 23.46 56.07 6.16
CA THR A 850 24.76 56.72 6.42
C THR A 850 24.67 58.24 6.52
N GLN A 851 23.88 58.87 5.64
CA GLN A 851 23.55 60.31 5.70
C GLN A 851 22.85 60.75 7.00
N ARG A 852 22.37 59.79 7.81
CA ARG A 852 21.68 59.98 9.09
C ARG A 852 22.48 59.39 10.26
N GLY A 853 23.76 59.05 10.04
CA GLY A 853 24.73 58.66 11.07
C GLY A 853 24.68 57.20 11.52
N PHE A 854 24.05 56.29 10.76
CA PHE A 854 24.00 54.86 11.10
C PHE A 854 23.97 53.95 9.87
N VAL A 855 24.45 52.72 10.01
CA VAL A 855 24.25 51.63 9.06
C VAL A 855 23.78 50.38 9.80
N ILE A 856 23.09 49.47 9.11
CA ILE A 856 22.64 48.21 9.72
C ILE A 856 23.74 47.16 9.58
N ARG A 857 24.31 46.74 10.70
CA ARG A 857 25.26 45.62 10.78
C ARG A 857 24.47 44.32 10.97
N SER A 858 24.95 43.24 10.36
CA SER A 858 24.31 41.92 10.34
C SER A 858 25.26 40.84 10.87
N THR A 859 24.84 40.11 11.90
CA THR A 859 25.63 39.05 12.55
C THR A 859 24.84 37.76 12.62
N ARG A 860 25.31 36.72 11.94
CA ARG A 860 24.68 35.38 11.95
C ARG A 860 25.04 34.62 13.24
N LEU A 861 24.02 34.21 14.00
CA LEU A 861 24.16 33.34 15.18
C LEU A 861 24.13 31.86 14.82
N ILE A 862 24.50 30.99 15.77
CA ILE A 862 24.52 29.53 15.60
C ILE A 862 23.63 28.86 16.67
N ASN A 863 22.43 28.44 16.29
CA ASN A 863 21.51 27.69 17.17
C ASN A 863 21.48 26.19 16.81
N ARG A 864 22.55 25.45 17.16
CA ARG A 864 22.66 24.01 16.85
C ARG A 864 21.45 23.25 17.41
N GLY A 865 20.69 22.60 16.52
CA GLY A 865 19.51 21.81 16.89
C GLY A 865 18.26 22.61 17.33
N GLY A 866 18.32 23.94 17.44
CA GLY A 866 17.21 24.74 17.97
C GLY A 866 16.99 24.55 19.49
N ALA A 867 18.04 24.18 20.24
CA ALA A 867 17.94 23.79 21.64
C ALA A 867 17.47 24.93 22.56
N LYS A 868 17.93 26.16 22.30
CA LYS A 868 17.54 27.38 23.01
C LYS A 868 16.52 28.18 22.19
N GLY A 869 15.56 28.83 22.86
CA GLY A 869 14.61 29.77 22.25
C GLY A 869 15.29 31.05 21.76
N ILE A 870 14.69 31.70 20.76
CA ILE A 870 15.29 32.82 20.01
C ILE A 870 15.81 33.94 20.93
N PRO A 871 15.05 34.50 21.89
CA PRO A 871 15.56 35.57 22.76
C PRO A 871 16.79 35.17 23.56
N LYS A 872 16.91 33.92 24.00
CA LYS A 872 18.06 33.45 24.76
C LYS A 872 19.30 33.29 23.88
N VAL A 873 19.18 32.81 22.64
CA VAL A 873 20.33 32.69 21.73
C VAL A 873 20.81 34.04 21.25
N VAL A 874 19.89 34.95 20.92
CA VAL A 874 20.28 36.32 20.53
C VAL A 874 20.95 37.02 21.71
N TRP A 875 20.39 36.94 22.93
CA TRP A 875 21.00 37.52 24.13
C TRP A 875 22.42 36.99 24.38
N ASP A 876 22.59 35.66 24.41
CA ASP A 876 23.89 35.01 24.64
C ASP A 876 24.93 35.40 23.56
N LYS A 877 24.50 35.67 22.32
CA LYS A 877 25.37 36.13 21.23
C LYS A 877 25.75 37.62 21.37
N ILE A 878 24.77 38.52 21.50
CA ILE A 878 25.04 39.98 21.52
C ILE A 878 25.77 40.44 22.78
N THR A 879 25.64 39.72 23.90
CA THR A 879 26.42 40.00 25.11
C THR A 879 27.83 39.44 25.02
N GLY A 880 28.01 38.26 24.42
CA GLY A 880 29.34 37.69 24.14
C GLY A 880 30.15 38.48 23.11
N ASP A 881 29.48 39.09 22.12
CA ASP A 881 30.08 39.96 21.11
C ASP A 881 30.32 41.41 21.61
N GLY A 882 29.85 41.77 22.80
CA GLY A 882 29.89 43.14 23.32
C GLY A 882 28.89 44.12 22.67
N THR A 883 28.06 43.65 21.73
CA THR A 883 27.01 44.42 21.05
C THR A 883 25.93 44.96 21.99
N VAL A 884 25.69 44.31 23.14
CA VAL A 884 24.92 44.86 24.27
C VAL A 884 25.72 44.73 25.55
N VAL A 885 25.89 45.85 26.25
CA VAL A 885 26.53 45.96 27.56
C VAL A 885 25.47 45.76 28.64
N ALA A 886 25.59 44.67 29.40
CA ALA A 886 24.74 44.36 30.55
C ALA A 886 25.34 44.81 31.90
N GLU A 887 26.65 45.08 31.93
CA GLU A 887 27.37 45.70 33.05
C GLU A 887 28.49 46.59 32.49
N MET A 888 28.62 47.82 32.99
CA MET A 888 29.64 48.79 32.59
C MET A 888 30.52 49.16 33.79
N GLY A 889 31.82 49.37 33.53
CA GLY A 889 32.79 49.89 34.50
C GLY A 889 33.11 51.37 34.27
N PRO A 890 33.56 52.11 35.31
CA PRO A 890 33.73 53.57 35.27
C PRO A 890 34.64 54.05 34.14
N GLN A 891 35.81 53.44 33.95
CA GLN A 891 36.74 53.78 32.86
C GLN A 891 36.13 53.64 31.45
N ASN A 892 35.23 52.67 31.24
CA ASN A 892 34.54 52.50 29.95
C ASN A 892 33.42 53.54 29.77
N LEU A 893 32.77 53.94 30.85
CA LEU A 893 31.81 55.05 30.85
C LEU A 893 32.53 56.37 30.53
N ALA A 894 33.59 56.73 31.27
CA ALA A 894 34.39 57.93 31.03
C ALA A 894 34.94 58.00 29.59
N ARG A 895 35.49 56.90 29.07
CA ARG A 895 35.94 56.81 27.67
C ARG A 895 34.82 57.01 26.65
N SER A 896 33.59 56.61 26.97
CA SER A 896 32.41 56.80 26.09
C SER A 896 31.88 58.23 26.15
N LEU A 897 32.02 58.91 27.29
CA LEU A 897 31.59 60.31 27.48
C LEU A 897 32.54 61.31 26.81
N ALA A 898 33.85 61.06 26.87
CA ALA A 898 34.87 61.97 26.35
C ALA A 898 34.63 62.50 24.90
N PRO A 899 34.25 61.69 23.88
CA PRO A 899 34.03 62.18 22.52
C PRO A 899 32.68 62.88 22.30
N VAL A 900 31.70 62.74 23.20
CA VAL A 900 30.35 63.36 23.06
C VAL A 900 30.17 64.62 23.90
N TRP A 901 31.03 64.83 24.90
CA TRP A 901 30.90 65.92 25.85
C TRP A 901 31.37 67.26 25.24
N PRO A 902 30.48 68.25 25.03
CA PRO A 902 30.86 69.52 24.39
C PRO A 902 31.97 70.24 25.16
N ALA A 903 32.99 70.74 24.45
CA ALA A 903 34.18 71.33 25.09
C ALA A 903 33.86 72.61 25.89
N ASP A 904 32.79 73.30 25.49
CA ASP A 904 32.19 74.50 26.09
C ASP A 904 31.32 74.21 27.33
N ARG A 905 31.00 72.94 27.63
CA ARG A 905 30.10 72.58 28.74
C ARG A 905 30.84 71.92 29.90
N SER A 906 30.86 72.61 31.03
CA SER A 906 31.39 72.09 32.31
C SER A 906 30.56 70.95 32.90
N HIS A 907 29.25 70.91 32.64
CA HIS A 907 28.33 69.91 33.18
C HIS A 907 27.33 69.39 32.12
N VAL A 908 26.75 68.22 32.37
CA VAL A 908 25.69 67.61 31.54
C VAL A 908 24.66 66.91 32.45
N PRO A 909 23.34 67.10 32.24
CA PRO A 909 22.30 66.36 32.98
C PRO A 909 22.34 64.86 32.72
N ILE A 910 22.12 64.05 33.75
CA ILE A 910 22.19 62.58 33.63
C ILE A 910 21.12 62.02 32.67
N GLU A 911 19.95 62.63 32.58
CA GLU A 911 18.94 62.31 31.54
C GLU A 911 19.48 62.51 30.12
N THR A 912 20.24 63.58 29.87
CA THR A 912 20.90 63.80 28.56
C THR A 912 21.94 62.73 28.26
N ILE A 913 22.68 62.26 29.28
CA ILE A 913 23.63 61.15 29.13
C ILE A 913 22.88 59.83 28.82
N ARG A 914 21.79 59.55 29.53
CA ARG A 914 20.91 58.39 29.27
C ARG A 914 20.38 58.43 27.84
N ASP A 915 19.95 59.58 27.35
CA ASP A 915 19.49 59.79 25.97
C ASP A 915 20.61 59.61 24.94
N TRP A 916 21.84 60.06 25.22
CA TRP A 916 23.00 59.86 24.34
C TRP A 916 23.30 58.38 24.10
N PHE A 917 23.38 57.57 25.17
CA PHE A 917 23.64 56.13 25.06
C PHE A 917 22.55 55.39 24.24
N ALA A 918 21.30 55.83 24.35
CA ALA A 918 20.17 55.25 23.64
C ALA A 918 19.99 55.77 22.19
N SER A 919 20.44 56.99 21.89
CA SER A 919 20.23 57.64 20.59
C SER A 919 21.44 57.54 19.66
N TYR A 920 22.65 57.72 20.18
CA TYR A 920 23.88 57.73 19.39
C TYR A 920 24.38 56.31 19.14
N VAL A 921 24.40 55.93 17.87
CA VAL A 921 24.67 54.54 17.44
C VAL A 921 26.14 54.13 17.62
N TYR A 922 27.06 55.09 17.73
CA TYR A 922 28.46 54.84 18.08
C TYR A 922 28.71 54.68 19.59
N MET A 923 27.73 54.97 20.45
CA MET A 923 27.84 54.75 21.90
C MET A 923 27.61 53.26 22.24
N PRO A 924 28.27 52.70 23.27
CA PRO A 924 28.01 51.34 23.72
C PRO A 924 26.53 51.13 24.07
N ARG A 925 25.89 50.14 23.46
CA ARG A 925 24.47 49.88 23.68
C ARG A 925 24.22 49.30 25.06
N LEU A 926 23.50 50.03 25.89
CA LEU A 926 23.21 49.59 27.25
C LEU A 926 21.93 48.76 27.30
N ARG A 927 21.91 47.74 28.16
CA ARG A 927 20.72 46.92 28.42
C ARG A 927 19.54 47.78 28.88
N ASP A 928 19.75 48.60 29.90
CA ASP A 928 18.75 49.43 30.59
C ASP A 928 19.44 50.59 31.33
N ASP A 929 18.70 51.63 31.69
CA ASP A 929 19.19 52.81 32.42
C ASP A 929 19.89 52.39 33.74
N ALA A 930 19.38 51.37 34.43
CA ALA A 930 20.00 50.79 35.63
C ALA A 930 21.39 50.17 35.39
N THR A 931 21.79 49.93 34.14
CA THR A 931 23.16 49.54 33.77
C THR A 931 24.10 50.76 33.63
N LEU A 932 23.56 51.92 33.26
CA LEU A 932 24.30 53.19 33.29
C LEU A 932 24.43 53.71 34.72
N ASP A 933 23.36 53.67 35.51
CA ASP A 933 23.31 54.22 36.86
C ASP A 933 24.35 53.53 37.78
N ARG A 934 24.43 52.19 37.73
CA ARG A 934 25.45 51.39 38.45
C ARG A 934 26.89 51.70 37.99
N ALA A 935 27.08 52.27 36.80
CA ALA A 935 28.39 52.70 36.31
C ALA A 935 28.70 54.16 36.71
N LEU A 936 27.69 55.04 36.75
CA LEU A 936 27.77 56.41 37.28
C LEU A 936 28.09 56.41 38.79
N GLU A 937 27.39 55.61 39.59
CA GLU A 937 27.68 55.44 41.02
C GLU A 937 29.14 55.00 41.27
N ARG A 938 29.66 54.11 40.42
CA ARG A 938 31.05 53.63 40.50
C ARG A 938 32.06 54.69 40.04
N LEU A 939 31.70 55.54 39.08
CA LEU A 939 32.54 56.62 38.56
C LEU A 939 32.67 57.76 39.57
N VAL A 940 31.56 58.20 40.16
CA VAL A 940 31.53 59.29 41.17
C VAL A 940 32.16 58.86 42.50
N LYS A 941 32.15 57.55 42.80
CA LYS A 941 32.80 56.98 43.99
C LYS A 941 34.33 56.89 43.86
N ASP A 942 34.89 56.87 42.65
CA ASP A 942 36.34 56.76 42.45
C ASP A 942 37.00 58.14 42.44
N LEU A 943 37.70 58.48 43.53
CA LEU A 943 38.36 59.77 43.74
C LEU A 943 39.50 60.06 42.73
N ALA A 944 39.85 59.10 41.86
CA ALA A 944 40.85 59.25 40.80
C ALA A 944 40.28 59.59 39.41
N GLU A 945 38.95 59.57 39.21
CA GLU A 945 38.30 59.78 37.90
C GLU A 945 37.86 61.26 37.70
N PRO A 946 37.72 61.76 36.45
CA PRO A 946 37.68 63.20 36.15
C PRO A 946 36.32 63.90 36.31
N TYR A 947 35.35 63.27 36.99
CA TYR A 947 33.97 63.77 37.10
C TYR A 947 33.45 63.79 38.55
N VAL A 948 32.53 64.72 38.83
CA VAL A 948 31.86 64.91 40.14
C VAL A 948 30.35 65.01 39.93
N PHE A 949 29.54 64.61 40.91
CA PHE A 949 28.08 64.78 40.88
C PHE A 949 27.66 66.09 41.56
N ALA A 950 26.68 66.79 40.98
CA ALA A 950 25.97 67.89 41.61
C ALA A 950 24.45 67.68 41.48
N ALA A 951 23.68 68.16 42.45
CA ALA A 951 22.22 68.06 42.45
C ALA A 951 21.57 69.05 41.49
N ALA A 952 22.14 70.27 41.39
CA ALA A 952 21.71 71.32 40.47
C ALA A 952 22.89 72.23 40.07
N PHE A 953 22.63 73.17 39.16
CA PHE A 953 23.51 74.29 38.83
C PHE A 953 22.69 75.58 38.86
N ASP A 954 23.21 76.60 39.50
CA ASP A 954 22.60 77.93 39.59
C ASP A 954 23.20 78.85 38.52
N GLU A 955 22.37 79.32 37.58
CA GLU A 955 22.80 80.21 36.49
C GLU A 955 23.10 81.65 36.96
N ASP A 956 22.51 82.10 38.08
CA ASP A 956 22.71 83.46 38.61
C ASP A 956 23.99 83.57 39.44
N THR A 957 24.36 82.53 40.21
CA THR A 957 25.64 82.51 40.97
C THR A 957 26.78 81.77 40.27
N GLY A 958 26.48 80.92 39.28
CA GLY A 958 27.46 80.07 38.60
C GLY A 958 27.98 78.91 39.47
N THR A 959 27.24 78.51 40.51
CA THR A 959 27.67 77.50 41.49
C THR A 959 26.93 76.16 41.33
N TYR A 960 27.49 75.10 41.92
CA TYR A 960 26.96 73.72 41.85
C TYR A 960 26.35 73.31 43.18
N ASP A 961 25.02 73.32 43.22
CA ASP A 961 24.25 72.95 44.40
C ASP A 961 24.35 71.45 44.68
N GLY A 962 24.59 71.09 45.94
CA GLY A 962 24.77 69.68 46.34
C GLY A 962 25.93 68.96 45.64
N ALA A 963 27.02 69.66 45.31
CA ALA A 963 28.23 69.03 44.79
C ALA A 963 28.87 68.11 45.85
N VAL A 964 28.88 66.80 45.59
CA VAL A 964 29.36 65.78 46.55
C VAL A 964 30.51 64.96 45.95
N GLU A 965 31.65 64.96 46.65
CA GLU A 965 32.68 63.94 46.50
C GLU A 965 32.31 62.73 47.39
N GLY A 966 32.03 61.57 46.78
CA GLY A 966 31.75 60.33 47.52
C GLY A 966 30.43 59.63 47.16
N ILE A 967 29.78 59.06 48.17
CA ILE A 967 28.67 58.10 47.99
C ILE A 967 27.34 58.84 47.74
N VAL A 968 26.96 58.95 46.47
CA VAL A 968 25.56 59.15 46.05
C VAL A 968 24.92 57.76 45.87
N ARG A 969 23.67 57.57 46.33
CA ARG A 969 22.88 56.35 46.10
C ARG A 969 21.83 56.58 45.01
N VAL A 970 21.45 55.54 44.27
CA VAL A 970 20.35 55.58 43.26
C VAL A 970 19.09 56.32 43.75
N THR A 971 18.73 56.17 45.02
CA THR A 971 17.53 56.76 45.64
C THR A 971 17.59 58.29 45.79
N ASP A 972 18.79 58.87 45.78
CA ASP A 972 19.05 60.20 46.38
C ASP A 972 19.31 61.29 45.32
N GLY A 973 18.69 61.16 44.12
CA GLY A 973 18.63 62.25 43.13
C GLY A 973 19.40 62.06 41.81
N LEU A 974 20.01 60.88 41.56
CA LEU A 974 20.72 60.59 40.29
C LEU A 974 19.85 60.76 39.02
N GLY A 975 18.52 60.73 39.14
CA GLY A 975 17.60 60.96 38.02
C GLY A 975 17.41 62.42 37.59
N SER A 976 17.82 63.39 38.40
CA SER A 976 17.70 64.83 38.11
C SER A 976 19.03 65.59 38.15
N GLY A 977 20.07 65.01 38.75
CA GLY A 977 21.36 65.65 38.92
C GLY A 977 22.21 65.78 37.65
N LEU A 978 23.32 66.49 37.82
CA LEU A 978 24.31 66.82 36.80
C LEU A 978 25.59 66.02 37.05
N LEU A 979 26.18 65.52 35.97
CA LEU A 979 27.58 65.09 35.99
C LEU A 979 28.44 66.29 35.56
N VAL A 980 29.48 66.61 36.33
CA VAL A 980 30.31 67.82 36.19
C VAL A 980 31.76 67.42 35.98
N ARG A 981 32.51 68.11 35.11
CA ARG A 981 33.96 67.94 34.99
C ARG A 981 34.64 68.45 36.27
N ARG A 982 35.54 67.67 36.86
CA ARG A 982 36.19 67.98 38.15
C ARG A 982 36.90 69.35 38.16
N GLU A 983 37.46 69.75 37.02
CA GLU A 983 38.13 71.05 36.82
C GLU A 983 37.22 72.28 36.99
N ALA A 984 35.89 72.10 36.90
CA ALA A 984 34.92 73.18 36.98
C ALA A 984 34.30 73.37 38.39
N VAL A 985 34.73 72.59 39.39
CA VAL A 985 34.25 72.69 40.77
C VAL A 985 35.39 73.23 41.65
N PRO A 986 35.23 74.38 42.34
CA PRO A 986 36.26 74.89 43.24
C PRO A 986 36.42 73.99 44.48
N PRO A 987 37.62 73.86 45.07
CA PRO A 987 37.86 72.97 46.19
C PRO A 987 37.14 73.44 47.46
N THR A 988 36.12 72.70 47.88
CA THR A 988 35.23 73.08 49.00
C THR A 988 35.93 72.95 50.36
N VAL A 989 36.29 74.09 50.95
CA VAL A 989 36.68 74.17 52.37
C VAL A 989 35.42 74.03 53.25
N ARG A 990 35.40 73.04 54.14
CA ARG A 990 34.31 72.86 55.13
C ARG A 990 34.57 73.68 56.40
N GLU A 991 33.84 74.78 56.58
CA GLU A 991 33.65 75.39 57.91
C GLU A 991 32.49 74.72 58.66
N PRO A 992 32.61 74.42 59.97
CA PRO A 992 31.50 73.96 60.81
C PRO A 992 30.89 75.10 61.65
N LYS A 993 29.57 75.25 61.59
CA LYS A 993 28.71 76.07 62.48
C LYS A 993 27.40 75.25 62.68
N GLN A 994 26.90 74.90 63.87
CA GLN A 994 26.65 75.65 65.12
C GLN A 994 25.80 76.92 64.89
N GLY A 995 24.56 77.05 65.39
CA GLY A 995 23.67 76.07 66.04
C GLY A 995 22.99 76.62 67.31
N GLU A 996 21.80 77.20 67.14
CA GLU A 996 20.85 77.61 68.20
C GLU A 996 19.45 77.12 67.73
N TYR A 997 18.63 76.39 68.49
CA TYR A 997 18.00 76.67 69.81
C TYR A 997 17.20 77.99 69.76
N GLY A 998 15.90 78.08 70.02
CA GLY A 998 14.98 77.43 70.98
C GLY A 998 14.16 78.58 71.65
N SER A 999 13.12 78.41 72.46
CA SER A 999 12.17 77.31 72.74
C SER A 999 10.76 77.76 72.25
N ASP A 1000 9.55 77.38 72.70
CA ASP A 1000 8.97 76.47 73.73
C ASP A 1000 7.63 75.91 73.13
N GLU A 1001 6.63 75.29 73.76
CA GLU A 1001 6.15 74.97 75.14
C GLU A 1001 5.33 73.64 74.99
N ALA A 1002 4.94 72.82 75.98
CA ALA A 1002 4.98 72.80 77.44
C ALA A 1002 4.81 71.33 77.94
N HIS A 1003 4.69 71.12 79.26
CA HIS A 1003 4.31 69.87 79.97
C HIS A 1003 5.27 68.65 79.83
N ASP A 1004 6.05 68.34 80.87
CA ASP A 1004 5.71 67.57 82.11
C ASP A 1004 5.86 66.03 81.89
N ARG A 1005 6.64 65.22 82.63
CA ARG A 1005 7.48 65.31 83.87
C ARG A 1005 8.52 64.15 83.88
N ASP A 1006 9.58 64.09 84.67
CA ASP A 1006 10.40 65.00 85.52
C ASP A 1006 11.67 64.19 85.95
N GLU A 1007 12.46 64.64 86.94
CA GLU A 1007 13.59 63.96 87.61
C GLU A 1007 15.00 64.05 86.97
N THR A 1008 15.68 65.16 87.29
CA THR A 1008 17.07 65.28 87.81
C THR A 1008 18.30 64.63 87.12
N GLU A 1009 19.25 65.51 86.76
CA GLU A 1009 20.67 65.61 87.25
C GLU A 1009 21.29 64.52 88.16
N PRO A 1010 22.64 64.41 88.27
CA PRO A 1010 23.70 65.33 87.76
C PRO A 1010 24.80 64.63 86.92
N ASP A 1011 25.87 65.37 86.59
CA ASP A 1011 27.32 65.00 86.48
C ASP A 1011 27.76 63.66 85.81
N GLU A 1012 29.00 63.49 85.31
CA GLU A 1012 30.27 64.18 85.59
C GLU A 1012 31.23 64.14 84.36
N THR A 1013 32.51 64.38 84.64
CA THR A 1013 33.71 64.36 83.77
C THR A 1013 33.86 63.23 82.75
N ALA A 1014 34.72 63.49 81.75
CA ALA A 1014 35.19 62.52 80.77
C ALA A 1014 35.95 61.33 81.39
N GLU A 1015 35.69 60.13 80.86
CA GLU A 1015 36.51 58.94 81.03
C GLU A 1015 36.85 58.29 79.67
N GLU A 1016 38.04 57.72 79.55
CA GLU A 1016 38.50 56.99 78.37
C GLU A 1016 37.80 55.63 78.25
N ARG A 1017 36.66 55.57 77.54
CA ARG A 1017 36.02 54.29 77.23
C ARG A 1017 36.70 53.60 76.06
N THR A 1018 37.65 52.72 76.39
CA THR A 1018 38.14 51.68 75.49
C THR A 1018 36.99 50.76 75.07
N GLU A 1019 36.52 50.88 73.84
CA GLU A 1019 35.49 49.98 73.31
C GLU A 1019 36.00 48.54 73.32
N SER A 1020 35.38 47.71 74.16
CA SER A 1020 35.66 46.28 74.21
C SER A 1020 35.13 45.59 72.95
N PRO A 1021 35.84 44.60 72.39
CA PRO A 1021 35.47 44.02 71.10
C PRO A 1021 34.07 43.38 71.13
N PRO A 1022 33.27 43.50 70.04
CA PRO A 1022 31.89 43.04 70.02
C PRO A 1022 31.79 41.52 70.18
N THR A 1023 31.02 41.08 71.18
CA THR A 1023 30.99 39.68 71.64
C THR A 1023 29.97 38.79 70.92
N ARG A 1024 29.12 39.35 70.05
CA ARG A 1024 28.08 38.61 69.33
C ARG A 1024 27.82 39.20 67.94
N PHE A 1025 27.84 38.35 66.92
CA PHE A 1025 27.29 38.62 65.59
C PHE A 1025 25.86 38.05 65.48
N PHE A 1026 25.00 38.71 64.72
CA PHE A 1026 23.69 38.19 64.30
C PHE A 1026 23.28 38.80 62.95
N ALA A 1027 22.60 38.02 62.12
CA ALA A 1027 22.03 38.46 60.86
C ALA A 1027 20.80 37.61 60.53
N ASN A 1028 19.78 38.23 59.92
CA ASN A 1028 18.70 37.53 59.23
C ASN A 1028 18.80 37.92 57.75
N ILE A 1029 18.81 36.93 56.86
CA ILE A 1029 19.07 37.11 55.43
C ILE A 1029 17.97 36.37 54.66
N PRO A 1030 16.96 37.07 54.11
CA PRO A 1030 15.97 36.44 53.24
C PRO A 1030 16.62 36.04 51.91
N VAL A 1031 16.23 34.88 51.36
CA VAL A 1031 16.84 34.31 50.15
C VAL A 1031 15.77 33.79 49.20
N GLU A 1032 15.87 34.15 47.91
CA GLU A 1032 14.94 33.67 46.87
C GLU A 1032 15.14 32.16 46.61
N PRO A 1033 14.07 31.33 46.54
CA PRO A 1033 14.20 29.88 46.42
C PRO A 1033 14.98 29.38 45.19
N ASP A 1034 14.93 30.11 44.06
CA ASP A 1034 15.67 29.79 42.83
C ASP A 1034 17.19 29.99 42.95
N ARG A 1035 17.64 30.71 44.00
CA ARG A 1035 19.05 31.09 44.23
C ARG A 1035 19.61 30.55 45.55
N ALA A 1036 18.77 29.96 46.39
CA ALA A 1036 19.07 29.52 47.75
C ALA A 1036 20.42 28.79 47.87
N GLY A 1037 20.67 27.75 47.05
CA GLY A 1037 21.91 26.97 47.13
C GLY A 1037 23.19 27.77 46.89
N LEU A 1038 23.18 28.75 45.97
CA LEU A 1038 24.36 29.57 45.67
C LEU A 1038 24.55 30.70 46.70
N ALA A 1039 23.45 31.26 47.21
CA ALA A 1039 23.48 32.26 48.26
C ALA A 1039 23.96 31.67 49.60
N VAL A 1040 23.39 30.54 50.03
CA VAL A 1040 23.80 29.85 51.28
C VAL A 1040 25.27 29.43 51.21
N ALA A 1041 25.75 28.87 50.09
CA ALA A 1041 27.16 28.54 49.92
C ALA A 1041 28.08 29.77 50.12
N ARG A 1042 27.75 30.90 49.46
CA ARG A 1042 28.52 32.15 49.60
C ARG A 1042 28.46 32.74 51.02
N ILE A 1043 27.34 32.61 51.73
CA ILE A 1043 27.20 33.06 53.12
C ILE A 1043 28.08 32.21 54.05
N MET A 1044 28.11 30.89 53.83
CA MET A 1044 28.99 29.98 54.58
C MET A 1044 30.47 30.31 54.31
N ASP A 1045 30.88 30.44 53.05
CA ASP A 1045 32.26 30.75 52.66
C ASP A 1045 32.73 32.12 53.18
N ALA A 1046 31.86 33.14 53.16
CA ALA A 1046 32.23 34.52 53.49
C ALA A 1046 32.09 34.91 54.97
N LEU A 1047 31.12 34.33 55.70
CA LEU A 1047 30.84 34.68 57.10
C LEU A 1047 31.22 33.57 58.07
N LEU A 1048 30.91 32.30 57.78
CA LEU A 1048 31.18 31.22 58.73
C LEU A 1048 32.68 30.99 58.92
N VAL A 1049 33.47 31.10 57.85
CA VAL A 1049 34.94 30.94 57.88
C VAL A 1049 35.59 31.99 58.78
N GLU A 1050 35.17 33.25 58.71
CA GLU A 1050 35.73 34.32 59.54
C GLU A 1050 35.20 34.29 60.98
N LEU A 1051 33.91 33.97 61.17
CA LEU A 1051 33.31 33.86 62.51
C LEU A 1051 33.82 32.65 63.33
N THR A 1052 34.34 31.60 62.67
CA THR A 1052 34.95 30.44 63.31
C THR A 1052 36.47 30.54 63.46
N ARG A 1053 37.07 31.65 63.02
CA ARG A 1053 38.53 31.89 63.03
C ARG A 1053 39.10 32.16 64.44
N SER A 1054 38.24 32.49 65.40
CA SER A 1054 38.60 32.79 66.79
C SER A 1054 38.46 31.56 67.70
N PRO A 1055 39.53 31.09 68.38
CA PRO A 1055 39.45 29.93 69.26
C PRO A 1055 38.37 30.07 70.35
N GLY A 1056 37.43 29.12 70.39
CA GLY A 1056 36.33 29.09 71.35
C GLY A 1056 34.99 29.65 70.86
N SER A 1057 34.91 30.19 69.64
CA SER A 1057 33.64 30.62 69.04
C SER A 1057 32.65 29.47 68.86
N SER A 1058 31.42 29.59 69.38
CA SER A 1058 30.31 28.69 69.04
C SER A 1058 29.36 29.38 68.05
N VAL A 1059 29.24 28.80 66.84
CA VAL A 1059 28.40 29.34 65.77
C VAL A 1059 27.20 28.42 65.54
N ARG A 1060 26.00 28.98 65.53
CA ARG A 1060 24.75 28.28 65.19
C ARG A 1060 24.16 28.90 63.93
N VAL A 1061 24.01 28.09 62.89
CA VAL A 1061 23.21 28.43 61.70
C VAL A 1061 21.81 27.84 61.90
N ILE A 1062 20.79 28.62 61.56
CA ILE A 1062 19.39 28.16 61.48
C ILE A 1062 18.94 28.45 60.05
N LEU A 1063 18.36 27.45 59.39
CA LEU A 1063 17.75 27.60 58.07
C LEU A 1063 16.23 27.45 58.26
N ASP A 1064 15.49 28.52 58.02
CA ASP A 1064 14.03 28.51 58.10
C ASP A 1064 13.42 28.31 56.70
N LEU A 1065 12.27 27.64 56.63
CA LEU A 1065 11.68 27.11 55.39
C LEU A 1065 10.15 27.20 55.41
N GLU A 1066 9.65 28.43 55.42
CA GLU A 1066 8.21 28.72 55.30
C GLU A 1066 7.69 28.50 53.87
N GLY A 1067 6.45 28.04 53.76
CA GLY A 1067 5.76 27.83 52.49
C GLY A 1067 4.24 27.88 52.64
N HIS A 1068 3.61 28.84 51.96
CA HIS A 1068 2.15 28.96 51.93
C HIS A 1068 1.59 28.41 50.61
N ALA A 1069 0.61 27.52 50.71
CA ALA A 1069 -0.26 27.19 49.59
C ALA A 1069 -1.30 28.30 49.39
N GLY A 1070 -1.83 28.42 48.16
CA GLY A 1070 -3.07 29.16 47.91
C GLY A 1070 -4.30 28.40 48.39
N ASP A 1071 -5.47 28.99 48.19
CA ASP A 1071 -6.79 28.64 48.77
C ASP A 1071 -7.20 27.15 48.79
N ASN A 1072 -6.63 26.31 47.93
CA ASN A 1072 -6.91 24.88 47.83
C ASN A 1072 -5.95 23.99 48.66
N GLY A 1073 -4.98 24.57 49.37
CA GLY A 1073 -3.98 23.83 50.16
C GLY A 1073 -2.90 23.13 49.31
N TYR A 1074 -2.02 22.38 49.98
CA TYR A 1074 -1.03 21.53 49.32
C TYR A 1074 -1.66 20.17 48.92
N PRO A 1075 -1.50 19.71 47.67
CA PRO A 1075 -1.94 18.37 47.26
C PRO A 1075 -1.26 17.26 48.06
N ASN A 1076 -2.00 16.19 48.38
CA ASN A 1076 -1.51 15.10 49.24
C ASN A 1076 -0.24 14.42 48.71
N ASP A 1077 -0.09 14.28 47.39
CA ASP A 1077 1.12 13.74 46.76
C ASP A 1077 2.35 14.63 47.01
N VAL A 1078 2.18 15.95 47.04
CA VAL A 1078 3.25 16.89 47.43
C VAL A 1078 3.57 16.76 48.92
N VAL A 1079 2.54 16.64 49.78
CA VAL A 1079 2.71 16.46 51.24
C VAL A 1079 3.46 15.16 51.56
N GLU A 1080 3.13 14.05 50.90
CA GLU A 1080 3.82 12.77 51.07
C GLU A 1080 5.28 12.83 50.59
N VAL A 1081 5.55 13.41 49.41
CA VAL A 1081 6.90 13.57 48.88
C VAL A 1081 7.78 14.46 49.77
N VAL A 1082 7.24 15.58 50.29
CA VAL A 1082 7.99 16.45 51.22
C VAL A 1082 8.30 15.73 52.53
N LYS A 1083 7.34 14.98 53.10
CA LYS A 1083 7.56 14.19 54.33
C LYS A 1083 8.56 13.05 54.13
N ALA A 1084 8.60 12.43 52.95
CA ALA A 1084 9.61 11.43 52.60
C ALA A 1084 11.01 12.06 52.49
N ASN A 1085 11.14 13.16 51.73
CA ASN A 1085 12.40 13.88 51.57
C ASN A 1085 12.97 14.40 52.90
N ALA A 1086 12.12 14.90 53.81
CA ALA A 1086 12.55 15.36 55.13
C ALA A 1086 13.16 14.23 55.99
N ARG A 1087 12.62 13.00 55.90
CA ARG A 1087 13.16 11.80 56.55
C ARG A 1087 14.49 11.36 55.95
N ASP A 1088 14.61 11.35 54.62
CA ASP A 1088 15.85 11.00 53.93
C ASP A 1088 16.98 12.01 54.24
N LEU A 1089 16.62 13.29 54.40
CA LEU A 1089 17.50 14.36 54.86
C LEU A 1089 17.73 14.39 56.38
N LYS A 1090 17.07 13.50 57.15
CA LYS A 1090 17.17 13.35 58.61
C LYS A 1090 16.83 14.61 59.41
N ILE A 1091 15.84 15.37 58.95
CA ILE A 1091 15.24 16.46 59.72
C ILE A 1091 14.43 15.85 60.88
N ASP A 1092 14.48 16.46 62.06
CA ASP A 1092 13.74 15.97 63.25
C ASP A 1092 12.23 16.12 63.03
N GLU A 1093 11.46 15.04 63.25
CA GLU A 1093 10.00 15.04 63.04
C GLU A 1093 9.24 16.01 63.96
N ASN A 1094 9.89 16.52 65.02
CA ASN A 1094 9.34 17.56 65.89
C ASN A 1094 9.62 18.99 65.39
N THR A 1095 10.39 19.18 64.31
CA THR A 1095 10.77 20.50 63.78
C THR A 1095 10.25 20.79 62.38
N TYR A 1096 9.38 19.95 61.81
CA TYR A 1096 8.66 20.25 60.57
C TYR A 1096 7.23 19.74 60.61
N GLY A 1097 6.32 20.47 59.97
CA GLY A 1097 4.89 20.14 59.96
C GLY A 1097 4.18 20.74 58.76
N PHE A 1098 2.90 20.39 58.62
CA PHE A 1098 1.97 21.06 57.72
C PHE A 1098 0.79 21.53 58.56
N GLU A 1099 0.60 22.84 58.67
CA GLU A 1099 -0.55 23.40 59.35
C GLU A 1099 -1.81 23.26 58.49
N VAL A 1100 -2.94 22.95 59.12
CA VAL A 1100 -4.25 22.91 58.47
C VAL A 1100 -4.97 24.19 58.84
N GLY A 1101 -5.24 25.04 57.86
CA GLY A 1101 -6.05 26.25 58.05
C GLY A 1101 -7.45 25.90 58.53
N SER A 1102 -7.93 26.65 59.52
CA SER A 1102 -9.26 26.52 60.16
C SER A 1102 -10.36 27.30 59.46
#